data_AF-A0A3E5HIL2-F1
#
_entry.id   AF-A0A3E5HIL2-F1
#
_cell.length_a   1.000
_cell.length_b   1.000
_cell.length_c   1.000
_cell.angle_alpha   90.00
_cell.angle_beta   90.00
_cell.angle_gamma   90.00
#
_symmetry.space_group_name_H-M   'P 1'
#
loop_
_entity.id
_entity.type
_entity.pdbx_description
1 polymer ?
#
loop_
_entity_poly.entity_id
_entity_poly.type
_entity_poly.pdbx_seq_one_letter_code
_entity_poly.pdbx_strand_id
1 'polypeptide(L)'
;MPKISIIIPAYNVGKYIEECLESARNQTLKDIEIVVVNDGSTDNTGDVIAQEASKDSRIQVVTNHPNMGTHRTRMAGAEAATGEYSFFLDGDDALKPDMCKQLVQELSLHPADVLHFGITVVGANELLDSEREAFEANNNASTQDAVGEDIIRDIFDESRGYKVDWRVTQRLYKTSVLKQAFAAMTKERLGRSQDGYECFVVSAFAKTYHSCKHCRGYIYYYGRGISGTSTISAEKYAQYCHHFKADFDAAYDFADTQHSEMLRACAQGFQRKATEILANDWKIRIPENEKLSAAQSMSDVFGPAIAGREIYRFVRDDAYEKLSEKTALLPNDRLNNWFGIANSFEVLPSLEDTDSLRFHEMKRIATSHMLDLVTQSEQAEQIERYNNQRVRLFVTTHKNVNRFESDIMQPVQVGLHEGSYRFPWAFHDDEGENISDRNPRYCELTTQYWAWKNVDADYYGFCHYRRYFDFSDTLHKENPYGEIMDDYIDAKAAKEYGLDDTNIERVVRQYDVITTPFGDLTKIIDKHGTPRALWEAAPLLHDDDMLRCYRILCKMYPDYKEDADAFFTGNKACFCNMFIMKKEIFFDYCSWMFPILEEFDKNTSYSDYSKEALRTPGHLSERLLNIYLMHHKRIGSNWKFKELQCVHFTNPEPAEELKPLDMFDKPIVPVVFAADDNYVPQLTTTVYSAMKNADPTYFYDVVVLQRNIAWDKQERLRDFFKQFPNMSLRFTNVERELSGYDLSTNNAHISIETYYRFLIQKLLPFYDKVLYLDSDIVINGDISKLYNTDLQGKLLGAIRDIDFLANLNVKHGKRMGYAKNVLKMKNPYDYFQAGVLVLNTKAMRERYTIKQWLTYASNPAFIYNDQDVLNAHCEGEVLYLPWEWNVVHDCGGRVGNLFVQAPNDIYDAYMKSRNNPKIIHYAGFQKPWTDPDCDFASIYWKYARETPFYERLLKRVVKANEPKIPEEALRPKHERAVGEDNPIRKIVDPLMPIGSRRRAMAKAIGRAVRGRE
;
A
#
# COMPACT_ATOMS: atom_id res chain seq x y z
N MET A 1 -9.05 10.67 70.51
CA MET A 1 -8.57 10.63 69.12
C MET A 1 -9.81 10.63 68.23
N PRO A 2 -9.98 11.61 67.33
CA PRO A 2 -11.11 11.64 66.39
C PRO A 2 -11.14 10.38 65.51
N LYS A 3 -12.31 10.02 64.98
CA LYS A 3 -12.42 8.92 64.01
C LYS A 3 -12.03 9.34 62.61
N ILE A 4 -12.44 10.55 62.19
CA ILE A 4 -12.12 11.08 60.86
C ILE A 4 -11.51 12.48 60.96
N SER A 5 -10.45 12.72 60.20
CA SER A 5 -9.91 14.04 59.88
C SER A 5 -10.37 14.46 58.48
N ILE A 6 -11.04 15.60 58.39
CA ILE A 6 -11.42 16.23 57.13
C ILE A 6 -10.34 17.26 56.80
N ILE A 7 -9.52 17.00 55.79
CA ILE A 7 -8.42 17.88 55.40
C ILE A 7 -8.87 18.77 54.24
N ILE A 8 -8.89 20.08 54.45
CA ILE A 8 -9.39 21.07 53.48
C ILE A 8 -8.24 21.97 53.01
N PRO A 9 -7.63 21.71 51.83
CA PRO A 9 -6.71 22.66 51.22
C PRO A 9 -7.47 23.86 50.67
N ALA A 10 -7.05 25.08 51.01
CA ALA A 10 -7.73 26.31 50.62
C ALA A 10 -6.74 27.34 50.05
N TYR A 11 -6.98 27.78 48.81
CA TYR A 11 -6.27 28.91 48.20
C TYR A 11 -7.23 29.70 47.31
N ASN A 12 -7.50 30.96 47.67
CA ASN A 12 -8.35 31.86 46.90
C ASN A 12 -9.74 31.29 46.56
N VAL A 13 -10.38 30.67 47.55
CA VAL A 13 -11.71 30.03 47.47
C VAL A 13 -12.74 30.75 48.35
N GLY A 14 -12.54 32.04 48.62
CA GLY A 14 -13.33 32.80 49.60
C GLY A 14 -14.83 32.82 49.32
N LYS A 15 -15.22 32.65 48.05
CA LYS A 15 -16.62 32.53 47.61
C LYS A 15 -17.31 31.23 48.05
N TYR A 16 -16.55 30.16 48.27
CA TYR A 16 -17.09 28.81 48.47
C TYR A 16 -16.72 28.20 49.83
N ILE A 17 -15.64 28.68 50.46
CA ILE A 17 -15.07 28.08 51.65
C ILE A 17 -16.01 28.08 52.87
N GLU A 18 -16.90 29.07 52.98
CA GLU A 18 -17.93 29.09 54.05
C GLU A 18 -18.89 27.90 53.92
N GLU A 19 -19.40 27.64 52.72
CA GLU A 19 -20.27 26.50 52.41
C GLU A 19 -19.56 25.17 52.71
N CYS A 20 -18.29 25.06 52.27
CA CYS A 20 -17.45 23.88 52.50
C CYS A 20 -17.31 23.59 54.00
N LEU A 21 -16.88 24.59 54.79
CA LEU A 21 -16.67 24.47 56.23
C LEU A 21 -17.97 24.21 56.99
N GLU A 22 -19.07 24.86 56.60
CA GLU A 22 -20.38 24.61 57.18
C GLU A 22 -20.81 23.15 56.98
N SER A 23 -20.61 22.59 55.78
CA SER A 23 -20.95 21.20 55.47
C SER A 23 -20.13 20.18 56.27
N ALA A 24 -18.84 20.48 56.52
CA ALA A 24 -17.96 19.67 57.37
C ALA A 24 -18.33 19.79 58.86
N ARG A 25 -18.68 21.00 59.32
CA ARG A 25 -19.11 21.24 60.70
C ARG A 25 -20.41 20.51 61.03
N ASN A 26 -21.36 20.53 60.09
CA ASN A 26 -22.71 20.02 60.28
C ASN A 26 -22.84 18.49 60.16
N GLN A 27 -21.70 17.76 60.08
CA GLN A 27 -21.72 16.31 60.11
C GLN A 27 -22.40 15.75 61.37
N THR A 28 -23.16 14.68 61.18
CA THR A 28 -23.88 13.97 62.25
C THR A 28 -22.94 13.16 63.14
N LEU A 29 -21.80 12.69 62.59
CA LEU A 29 -20.69 12.14 63.38
C LEU A 29 -19.95 13.28 64.09
N LYS A 30 -19.85 13.22 65.42
CA LYS A 30 -19.18 14.26 66.22
C LYS A 30 -17.70 13.99 66.47
N ASP A 31 -17.28 12.72 66.38
CA ASP A 31 -15.87 12.29 66.50
C ASP A 31 -15.08 12.60 65.22
N ILE A 32 -15.05 13.87 64.84
CA ILE A 32 -14.33 14.38 63.69
C ILE A 32 -13.45 15.56 64.08
N GLU A 33 -12.39 15.78 63.31
CA GLU A 33 -11.64 17.04 63.28
C GLU A 33 -11.62 17.58 61.86
N ILE A 34 -11.47 18.90 61.73
CA ILE A 34 -11.46 19.61 60.45
C ILE A 34 -10.14 20.36 60.38
N VAL A 35 -9.23 19.93 59.50
CA VAL A 35 -7.92 20.54 59.32
C VAL A 35 -7.94 21.39 58.06
N VAL A 36 -8.06 22.70 58.21
CA VAL A 36 -8.09 23.65 57.11
C VAL A 36 -6.70 24.22 56.90
N VAL A 37 -6.15 24.05 55.71
CA VAL A 37 -4.81 24.54 55.37
C VAL A 37 -4.96 25.71 54.40
N ASN A 38 -4.80 26.94 54.91
CA ASN A 38 -4.77 28.15 54.08
C ASN A 38 -3.39 28.28 53.40
N ASP A 39 -3.34 28.09 52.08
CA ASP A 39 -2.10 28.09 51.30
C ASP A 39 -1.67 29.49 50.84
N GLY A 40 -1.63 30.43 51.79
CA GLY A 40 -1.26 31.82 51.52
C GLY A 40 -2.25 32.58 50.64
N SER A 41 -3.56 32.39 50.87
CA SER A 41 -4.61 33.09 50.11
C SER A 41 -4.47 34.61 50.18
N THR A 42 -4.79 35.26 49.06
CA THR A 42 -4.72 36.72 48.88
C THR A 42 -6.10 37.39 48.85
N ASP A 43 -7.17 36.60 48.78
CA ASP A 43 -8.56 37.06 48.92
C ASP A 43 -9.05 36.95 50.38
N ASN A 44 -10.37 37.05 50.59
CA ASN A 44 -10.98 36.93 51.91
C ASN A 44 -11.05 35.48 52.46
N THR A 45 -10.45 34.48 51.80
CA THR A 45 -10.47 33.08 52.27
C THR A 45 -9.93 32.95 53.69
N GLY A 46 -8.81 33.62 54.00
CA GLY A 46 -8.18 33.55 55.33
C GLY A 46 -9.08 34.11 56.44
N ASP A 47 -9.79 35.20 56.16
CA ASP A 47 -10.72 35.83 57.10
C ASP A 47 -11.92 34.93 57.40
N VAL A 48 -12.49 34.31 56.36
CA VAL A 48 -13.62 33.36 56.51
C VAL A 48 -13.19 32.14 57.31
N ILE A 49 -12.01 31.58 57.04
CA ILE A 49 -11.46 30.44 57.80
C ILE A 49 -11.31 30.81 59.28
N ALA A 50 -10.74 31.99 59.59
CA ALA A 50 -10.57 32.45 60.96
C ALA A 50 -11.92 32.65 61.68
N GLN A 51 -12.90 33.20 60.97
CA GLN A 51 -14.25 33.37 61.49
C GLN A 51 -14.91 32.02 61.79
N GLU A 52 -14.86 31.05 60.89
CA GLU A 52 -15.45 29.73 61.11
C GLU A 52 -14.73 28.95 62.23
N ALA A 53 -13.39 29.03 62.29
CA ALA A 53 -12.61 28.40 63.36
C ALA A 53 -12.96 28.93 64.76
N SER A 54 -13.38 30.20 64.86
CA SER A 54 -13.86 30.77 66.13
C SER A 54 -15.21 30.20 66.59
N LYS A 55 -16.00 29.61 65.67
CA LYS A 55 -17.33 29.05 65.94
C LYS A 55 -17.30 27.58 66.35
N ASP A 56 -16.25 26.82 65.99
CA ASP A 56 -16.14 25.39 66.29
C ASP A 56 -14.69 24.98 66.60
N SER A 57 -14.47 24.51 67.83
CA SER A 57 -13.13 24.10 68.31
C SER A 57 -12.56 22.86 67.61
N ARG A 58 -13.35 22.14 66.79
CA ARG A 58 -12.87 21.02 65.97
C ARG A 58 -12.14 21.48 64.72
N ILE A 59 -12.20 22.77 64.37
CA ILE A 59 -11.53 23.36 63.22
C ILE A 59 -10.11 23.79 63.63
N GLN A 60 -9.12 23.09 63.09
CA GLN A 60 -7.71 23.43 63.19
C GLN A 60 -7.26 24.15 61.92
N VAL A 61 -6.67 25.33 62.09
CA VAL A 61 -6.15 26.12 60.97
C VAL A 61 -4.64 25.96 60.89
N VAL A 62 -4.15 25.56 59.72
CA VAL A 62 -2.73 25.57 59.34
C VAL A 62 -2.57 26.61 58.24
N THR A 63 -1.49 27.40 58.25
CA THR A 63 -1.25 28.42 57.22
C THR A 63 0.13 28.22 56.61
N ASN A 64 0.18 28.05 55.29
CA ASN A 64 1.42 28.15 54.54
C ASN A 64 1.67 29.62 54.16
N HIS A 65 2.94 30.01 54.13
CA HIS A 65 3.35 31.31 53.62
C HIS A 65 4.75 31.18 52.99
N PRO A 66 4.92 31.41 51.67
CA PRO A 66 3.90 31.80 50.66
C PRO A 66 3.03 30.62 50.20
N ASN A 67 2.29 30.77 49.08
CA ASN A 67 1.59 29.67 48.41
C ASN A 67 2.56 28.55 48.00
N MET A 68 2.34 27.34 48.53
CA MET A 68 3.19 26.17 48.30
C MET A 68 2.60 25.18 47.29
N GLY A 69 1.38 25.42 46.81
CA GLY A 69 0.65 24.54 45.91
C GLY A 69 -0.14 23.45 46.64
N THR A 70 -1.13 22.89 45.97
CA THR A 70 -2.07 21.91 46.56
C THR A 70 -1.37 20.69 47.15
N HIS A 71 -0.31 20.20 46.50
CA HIS A 71 0.44 19.04 46.98
C HIS A 71 1.03 19.25 48.38
N ARG A 72 1.79 20.35 48.55
CA ARG A 72 2.38 20.73 49.84
C ARG A 72 1.32 21.10 50.87
N THR A 73 0.18 21.63 50.42
CA THR A 73 -0.96 21.97 51.28
C THR A 73 -1.61 20.72 51.85
N ARG A 74 -1.87 19.70 51.02
CA ARG A 74 -2.36 18.39 51.46
C ARG A 74 -1.37 17.69 52.38
N MET A 75 -0.07 17.80 52.09
CA MET A 75 1.01 17.28 52.96
C MET A 75 0.96 17.89 54.37
N ALA A 76 0.87 19.22 54.48
CA ALA A 76 0.78 19.90 55.77
C ALA A 76 -0.49 19.51 56.54
N GLY A 77 -1.62 19.36 55.83
CA GLY A 77 -2.87 18.90 56.43
C GLY A 77 -2.80 17.44 56.90
N ALA A 78 -2.19 16.57 56.11
CA ALA A 78 -1.98 15.16 56.47
C ALA A 78 -1.06 15.01 57.67
N GLU A 79 -0.01 15.84 57.79
CA GLU A 79 0.89 15.87 58.95
C GLU A 79 0.16 16.29 60.23
N ALA A 80 -0.68 17.32 60.14
CA ALA A 80 -1.47 17.85 61.26
C ALA A 80 -2.61 16.92 61.72
N ALA A 81 -3.15 16.09 60.81
CA ALA A 81 -4.26 15.19 61.11
C ALA A 81 -3.95 14.18 62.24
N THR A 82 -4.86 14.04 63.19
CA THR A 82 -4.80 13.14 64.35
C THR A 82 -5.89 12.07 64.37
N GLY A 83 -6.85 12.11 63.45
CA GLY A 83 -7.91 11.12 63.33
C GLY A 83 -7.41 9.75 62.91
N GLU A 84 -8.19 8.69 63.19
CA GLU A 84 -7.86 7.32 62.77
C GLU A 84 -7.81 7.19 61.24
N TYR A 85 -8.72 7.87 60.54
CA TYR A 85 -8.78 7.99 59.09
C TYR A 85 -8.82 9.45 58.66
N SER A 86 -8.37 9.73 57.43
CA SER A 86 -8.32 11.06 56.83
C SER A 86 -8.79 11.05 55.38
N PHE A 87 -9.51 12.07 54.94
CA PHE A 87 -9.78 12.32 53.52
C PHE A 87 -9.65 13.79 53.19
N PHE A 88 -9.53 14.09 51.90
CA PHE A 88 -9.42 15.46 51.39
C PHE A 88 -10.78 15.96 50.89
N LEU A 89 -11.16 17.16 51.32
CA LEU A 89 -12.32 17.89 50.82
C LEU A 89 -11.82 19.19 50.19
N ASP A 90 -11.99 19.36 48.89
CA ASP A 90 -11.56 20.58 48.21
C ASP A 90 -12.40 21.79 48.71
N GLY A 91 -11.78 22.96 48.87
CA GLY A 91 -12.39 24.13 49.51
C GLY A 91 -13.58 24.75 48.77
N ASP A 92 -13.88 24.28 47.56
CA ASP A 92 -15.04 24.65 46.75
C ASP A 92 -16.11 23.55 46.64
N ASP A 93 -15.91 22.41 47.34
CA ASP A 93 -16.82 21.28 47.46
C ASP A 93 -17.55 21.24 48.81
N ALA A 94 -18.52 20.32 48.97
CA ALA A 94 -19.31 20.18 50.18
C ALA A 94 -19.60 18.70 50.55
N LEU A 95 -20.13 18.47 51.74
CA LEU A 95 -20.52 17.15 52.25
C LEU A 95 -22.00 17.07 52.62
N LYS A 96 -22.63 15.92 52.36
CA LYS A 96 -23.94 15.58 52.95
C LYS A 96 -23.78 15.34 54.47
N PRO A 97 -24.80 15.66 55.30
CA PRO A 97 -24.68 15.64 56.76
C PRO A 97 -24.31 14.27 57.39
N ASP A 98 -24.53 13.17 56.69
CA ASP A 98 -24.30 11.81 57.17
C ASP A 98 -23.08 11.12 56.53
N MET A 99 -22.32 11.81 55.69
CA MET A 99 -21.18 11.25 54.96
C MET A 99 -20.16 10.57 55.89
N CYS A 100 -19.63 11.30 56.89
CA CYS A 100 -18.64 10.73 57.80
C CYS A 100 -19.19 9.53 58.60
N LYS A 101 -20.48 9.55 58.95
CA LYS A 101 -21.12 8.43 59.66
C LYS A 101 -21.21 7.19 58.77
N GLN A 102 -21.61 7.35 57.51
CA GLN A 102 -21.66 6.25 56.54
C GLN A 102 -20.28 5.62 56.33
N LEU A 103 -19.25 6.45 56.17
CA LEU A 103 -17.88 5.95 55.98
C LEU A 103 -17.35 5.15 57.19
N VAL A 104 -17.62 5.61 58.42
CA VAL A 104 -17.24 4.86 59.64
C VAL A 104 -18.00 3.55 59.76
N GLN A 105 -19.28 3.52 59.38
CA GLN A 105 -20.07 2.29 59.37
C GLN A 105 -19.51 1.29 58.36
N GLU A 106 -19.13 1.75 57.17
CA GLU A 106 -18.55 0.90 56.13
C GLU A 106 -17.21 0.31 56.58
N LEU A 107 -16.30 1.13 57.13
CA LEU A 107 -15.02 0.64 57.67
C LEU A 107 -15.17 -0.32 58.85
N SER A 108 -16.27 -0.23 59.59
CA SER A 108 -16.55 -1.17 60.70
C SER A 108 -16.93 -2.56 60.18
N LEU A 109 -17.54 -2.64 58.99
CA LEU A 109 -17.88 -3.89 58.31
C LEU A 109 -16.72 -4.40 57.46
N HIS A 110 -15.99 -3.49 56.83
CA HIS A 110 -14.93 -3.75 55.86
C HIS A 110 -13.68 -2.91 56.19
N PRO A 111 -12.86 -3.32 57.19
CA PRO A 111 -11.64 -2.60 57.52
C PRO A 111 -10.66 -2.56 56.35
N ALA A 112 -10.27 -1.36 55.91
CA ALA A 112 -9.38 -1.15 54.78
C ALA A 112 -8.38 -0.02 55.04
N ASP A 113 -7.20 -0.05 54.42
CA ASP A 113 -6.27 1.09 54.43
C ASP A 113 -6.78 2.23 53.54
N VAL A 114 -7.50 1.89 52.47
CA VAL A 114 -8.15 2.83 51.55
C VAL A 114 -9.60 2.42 51.31
N LEU A 115 -10.53 3.34 51.53
CA LEU A 115 -11.94 3.18 51.19
C LEU A 115 -12.31 4.15 50.06
N HIS A 116 -12.71 3.64 48.89
CA HIS A 116 -13.08 4.44 47.71
C HIS A 116 -14.60 4.61 47.63
N PHE A 117 -15.08 5.81 47.97
CA PHE A 117 -16.51 6.11 48.01
C PHE A 117 -17.03 6.66 46.68
N GLY A 118 -18.33 6.88 46.57
CA GLY A 118 -18.96 7.54 45.42
C GLY A 118 -19.08 9.06 45.61
N ILE A 119 -19.39 9.79 44.54
CA ILE A 119 -19.63 11.24 44.60
C ILE A 119 -21.03 11.58 44.09
N THR A 120 -21.58 12.69 44.58
CA THR A 120 -22.73 13.39 43.97
C THR A 120 -22.17 14.55 43.16
N VAL A 121 -22.54 14.67 41.88
CA VAL A 121 -22.00 15.72 41.01
C VAL A 121 -23.05 16.79 40.74
N VAL A 122 -22.71 18.04 41.08
CA VAL A 122 -23.55 19.22 40.82
C VAL A 122 -22.85 20.11 39.79
N GLY A 123 -23.53 20.41 38.69
CA GLY A 123 -22.99 21.31 37.66
C GLY A 123 -22.97 22.76 38.12
N ALA A 124 -21.90 23.48 37.78
CA ALA A 124 -21.73 24.91 38.00
C ALA A 124 -21.24 25.60 36.70
N ASN A 125 -21.42 26.92 36.61
CA ASN A 125 -20.89 27.75 35.52
C ASN A 125 -21.21 27.23 34.09
N GLU A 126 -22.49 27.00 33.79
CA GLU A 126 -22.99 26.62 32.46
C GLU A 126 -22.50 25.26 31.92
N LEU A 127 -22.05 24.35 32.80
CA LEU A 127 -21.72 22.97 32.44
C LEU A 127 -22.93 22.24 31.82
N LEU A 128 -22.71 21.50 30.74
CA LEU A 128 -23.74 20.68 30.09
C LEU A 128 -24.19 19.53 31.00
N ASP A 129 -25.50 19.29 31.08
CA ASP A 129 -26.05 18.19 31.91
C ASP A 129 -25.53 16.81 31.48
N SER A 130 -25.33 16.58 30.19
CA SER A 130 -24.76 15.33 29.67
C SER A 130 -23.33 15.09 30.14
N GLU A 131 -22.53 16.16 30.26
CA GLU A 131 -21.15 16.07 30.78
C GLU A 131 -21.16 15.77 32.28
N ARG A 132 -22.06 16.42 33.03
CA ARG A 132 -22.28 16.17 34.46
C ARG A 132 -22.65 14.71 34.71
N GLU A 133 -23.62 14.17 33.95
CA GLU A 133 -24.09 12.79 34.08
C GLU A 133 -23.02 11.77 33.70
N ALA A 134 -22.32 11.99 32.59
CA ALA A 134 -21.23 11.10 32.18
C ALA A 134 -20.10 11.08 33.22
N PHE A 135 -19.75 12.25 33.76
CA PHE A 135 -18.74 12.36 34.82
C PHE A 135 -19.19 11.64 36.10
N GLU A 136 -20.42 11.86 36.55
CA GLU A 136 -20.97 11.20 37.73
C GLU A 136 -21.05 9.67 37.57
N ALA A 137 -21.50 9.20 36.41
CA ALA A 137 -21.59 7.78 36.10
C ALA A 137 -20.21 7.12 36.12
N ASN A 138 -19.21 7.72 35.48
CA ASN A 138 -17.85 7.19 35.41
C ASN A 138 -17.21 7.10 36.81
N ASN A 139 -17.32 8.14 37.64
CA ASN A 139 -16.70 8.14 38.98
C ASN A 139 -17.42 7.23 39.98
N ASN A 140 -18.70 6.91 39.71
CA ASN A 140 -19.50 6.01 40.53
C ASN A 140 -19.60 4.58 39.98
N ALA A 141 -18.91 4.27 38.88
CA ALA A 141 -18.84 2.92 38.34
C ALA A 141 -18.27 1.95 39.39
N SER A 142 -18.85 0.75 39.47
CA SER A 142 -18.45 -0.26 40.44
C SER A 142 -17.00 -0.67 40.22
N THR A 143 -16.19 -0.60 41.28
CA THR A 143 -14.82 -1.12 41.30
C THR A 143 -14.74 -2.28 42.29
N GLN A 144 -13.81 -3.21 42.07
CA GLN A 144 -13.61 -4.35 42.97
C GLN A 144 -12.64 -4.00 44.10
N ASP A 145 -12.72 -4.76 45.18
CA ASP A 145 -11.73 -4.72 46.25
C ASP A 145 -10.37 -5.24 45.75
N ALA A 146 -9.30 -4.71 46.32
CA ALA A 146 -7.93 -5.05 45.93
C ALA A 146 -7.01 -5.14 47.16
N VAL A 147 -5.93 -5.91 47.04
CA VAL A 147 -4.95 -6.11 48.12
C VAL A 147 -3.53 -6.02 47.59
N GLY A 148 -2.62 -5.52 48.42
CA GLY A 148 -1.20 -5.39 48.10
C GLY A 148 -0.95 -4.66 46.78
N GLU A 149 -0.10 -5.24 45.93
CA GLU A 149 0.30 -4.63 44.65
C GLU A 149 -0.86 -4.47 43.65
N ASP A 150 -1.94 -5.24 43.78
CA ASP A 150 -3.08 -5.10 42.88
C ASP A 150 -3.75 -3.72 43.01
N ILE A 151 -3.63 -3.05 44.16
CA ILE A 151 -4.18 -1.72 44.40
C ILE A 151 -3.60 -0.69 43.43
N ILE A 152 -2.26 -0.59 43.38
CA ILE A 152 -1.59 0.37 42.49
C ILE A 152 -1.68 -0.08 41.03
N ARG A 153 -1.58 -1.39 40.77
CA ARG A 153 -1.63 -1.92 39.41
C ARG A 153 -3.00 -1.73 38.77
N ASP A 154 -4.09 -1.89 39.51
CA ASP A 154 -5.42 -1.67 38.96
C ASP A 154 -5.68 -0.18 38.62
N ILE A 155 -4.91 0.75 39.19
CA ILE A 155 -4.97 2.19 38.87
C ILE A 155 -4.02 2.56 37.71
N PHE A 156 -2.79 2.03 37.70
CA PHE A 156 -1.71 2.55 36.84
C PHE A 156 -1.09 1.54 35.87
N ASP A 157 -1.37 0.23 35.98
CA ASP A 157 -0.84 -0.78 35.05
C ASP A 157 -1.68 -0.80 33.77
N GLU A 158 -1.14 -0.25 32.67
CA GLU A 158 -1.81 -0.21 31.37
C GLU A 158 -2.22 -1.61 30.89
N SER A 159 -1.43 -2.66 31.21
CA SER A 159 -1.73 -4.04 30.80
C SER A 159 -3.02 -4.60 31.42
N ARG A 160 -3.52 -3.94 32.48
CA ARG A 160 -4.77 -4.27 33.17
C ARG A 160 -5.96 -3.38 32.76
N GLY A 161 -5.72 -2.36 31.93
CA GLY A 161 -6.77 -1.51 31.35
C GLY A 161 -7.30 -0.39 32.25
N TYR A 162 -6.52 0.11 33.22
CA TYR A 162 -6.90 1.25 34.08
C TYR A 162 -8.27 1.09 34.76
N LYS A 163 -8.44 0.06 35.60
CA LYS A 163 -9.72 -0.33 36.19
C LYS A 163 -10.28 0.68 37.20
N VAL A 164 -9.43 1.52 37.79
CA VAL A 164 -9.76 2.45 38.87
C VAL A 164 -9.14 3.82 38.59
N ASP A 165 -9.86 4.92 38.85
CA ASP A 165 -9.34 6.30 38.73
C ASP A 165 -8.26 6.61 39.79
N TRP A 166 -7.60 7.78 39.74
CA TRP A 166 -6.61 8.21 40.73
C TRP A 166 -7.04 9.41 41.60
N ARG A 167 -8.33 9.75 41.67
CA ARG A 167 -8.79 10.94 42.40
C ARG A 167 -8.61 10.80 43.91
N VAL A 168 -7.70 11.56 44.49
CA VAL A 168 -7.41 11.46 45.93
C VAL A 168 -8.54 11.96 46.83
N THR A 169 -9.37 12.88 46.36
CA THR A 169 -10.51 13.44 47.12
C THR A 169 -11.65 12.44 47.27
N GLN A 170 -11.69 11.40 46.44
CA GLN A 170 -12.73 10.37 46.48
C GLN A 170 -12.40 9.21 47.43
N ARG A 171 -11.37 9.34 48.27
CA ARG A 171 -10.85 8.23 49.08
C ARG A 171 -10.68 8.64 50.54
N LEU A 172 -11.08 7.74 51.42
CA LEU A 172 -10.78 7.80 52.84
C LEU A 172 -9.58 6.89 53.12
N TYR A 173 -8.56 7.44 53.75
CA TYR A 173 -7.28 6.79 53.98
C TYR A 173 -7.07 6.55 55.46
N LYS A 174 -6.49 5.41 55.82
CA LYS A 174 -5.95 5.22 57.18
C LYS A 174 -4.83 6.24 57.42
N THR A 175 -4.96 7.08 58.44
CA THR A 175 -4.09 8.25 58.61
C THR A 175 -2.62 7.88 58.73
N SER A 176 -2.31 6.72 59.35
CA SER A 176 -0.93 6.23 59.44
C SER A 176 -0.30 5.90 58.09
N VAL A 177 -1.08 5.32 57.16
CA VAL A 177 -0.64 5.01 55.79
C VAL A 177 -0.47 6.31 55.00
N LEU A 178 -1.43 7.23 55.13
CA LEU A 178 -1.36 8.53 54.47
C LEU A 178 -0.11 9.33 54.89
N LYS A 179 0.18 9.41 56.19
CA LYS A 179 1.38 10.09 56.71
C LYS A 179 2.67 9.43 56.22
N GLN A 180 2.73 8.10 56.20
CA GLN A 180 3.88 7.36 55.69
C GLN A 180 4.12 7.66 54.21
N ALA A 181 3.05 7.65 53.40
CA ALA A 181 3.12 7.95 51.98
C ALA A 181 3.59 9.38 51.72
N PHE A 182 2.97 10.39 52.34
CA PHE A 182 3.34 11.79 52.18
C PHE A 182 4.77 12.09 52.67
N ALA A 183 5.27 11.38 53.68
CA ALA A 183 6.65 11.52 54.12
C ALA A 183 7.68 11.01 53.08
N ALA A 184 7.27 10.10 52.19
CA ALA A 184 8.09 9.56 51.11
C ALA A 184 7.93 10.33 49.78
N MET A 185 6.97 11.25 49.69
CA MET A 185 6.73 12.06 48.50
C MET A 185 7.76 13.19 48.36
N THR A 186 7.89 13.72 47.14
CA THR A 186 8.70 14.90 46.88
C THR A 186 8.23 16.10 47.71
N LYS A 187 9.18 16.93 48.15
CA LYS A 187 8.89 18.22 48.78
C LYS A 187 8.85 19.35 47.75
N GLU A 188 9.05 19.07 46.48
CA GLU A 188 8.92 20.09 45.45
C GLU A 188 7.46 20.52 45.26
N ARG A 189 7.27 21.74 44.76
CA ARG A 189 5.94 22.23 44.41
C ARG A 189 5.48 21.58 43.11
N LEU A 190 4.42 20.78 43.19
CA LEU A 190 3.76 20.18 42.03
C LEU A 190 2.59 21.05 41.53
N GLY A 191 2.24 20.85 40.26
CA GLY A 191 1.27 21.65 39.53
C GLY A 191 -0.09 20.97 39.40
N ARG A 192 -0.64 20.96 38.18
CA ARG A 192 -1.88 20.26 37.81
C ARG A 192 -1.57 18.78 37.55
N SER A 193 -2.43 17.89 38.07
CA SER A 193 -2.30 16.41 38.06
C SER A 193 -1.46 15.83 39.20
N GLN A 194 -1.17 16.64 40.21
CA GLN A 194 -0.47 16.27 41.44
C GLN A 194 -1.21 15.16 42.23
N ASP A 195 -2.53 15.08 42.10
CA ASP A 195 -3.34 14.02 42.71
C ASP A 195 -3.01 12.64 42.13
N GLY A 196 -2.62 12.56 40.85
CA GLY A 196 -2.12 11.33 40.24
C GLY A 196 -0.88 10.80 40.96
N TYR A 197 0.12 11.66 41.20
CA TYR A 197 1.32 11.31 41.96
C TYR A 197 1.03 10.97 43.42
N GLU A 198 0.15 11.75 44.08
CA GLU A 198 -0.27 11.47 45.44
C GLU A 198 -0.93 10.09 45.56
N CYS A 199 -1.87 9.78 44.65
CA CYS A 199 -2.54 8.49 44.61
C CYS A 199 -1.56 7.35 44.30
N PHE A 200 -0.58 7.58 43.42
CA PHE A 200 0.47 6.62 43.10
C PHE A 200 1.23 6.17 44.34
N VAL A 201 1.77 7.14 45.10
CA VAL A 201 2.58 6.82 46.29
C VAL A 201 1.72 6.25 47.41
N VAL A 202 0.52 6.78 47.66
CA VAL A 202 -0.37 6.23 48.69
C VAL A 202 -0.78 4.79 48.38
N SER A 203 -1.08 4.48 47.12
CA SER A 203 -1.46 3.13 46.69
C SER A 203 -0.31 2.14 46.79
N ALA A 204 0.95 2.60 46.70
CA ALA A 204 2.13 1.76 46.92
C ALA A 204 2.31 1.35 48.40
N PHE A 205 1.81 2.14 49.35
CA PHE A 205 1.88 1.82 50.79
C PHE A 205 0.65 1.09 51.33
N ALA A 206 -0.50 1.21 50.66
CA ALA A 206 -1.74 0.56 51.06
C ALA A 206 -1.65 -0.97 50.92
N LYS A 207 -2.27 -1.72 51.85
CA LYS A 207 -2.35 -3.19 51.79
C LYS A 207 -3.76 -3.69 51.51
N THR A 208 -4.77 -2.95 51.92
CA THR A 208 -6.18 -3.29 51.70
C THR A 208 -6.93 -2.10 51.13
N TYR A 209 -7.72 -2.36 50.10
CA TYR A 209 -8.55 -1.38 49.41
C TYR A 209 -9.97 -1.92 49.32
N HIS A 210 -10.95 -1.11 49.71
CA HIS A 210 -12.37 -1.45 49.66
C HIS A 210 -13.16 -0.40 48.88
N SER A 211 -14.08 -0.83 48.03
CA SER A 211 -14.93 0.05 47.21
C SER A 211 -16.35 0.17 47.77
N CYS A 212 -16.81 1.40 48.03
CA CYS A 212 -18.16 1.71 48.52
C CYS A 212 -18.84 2.82 47.68
N LYS A 213 -19.00 2.57 46.37
CA LYS A 213 -19.60 3.53 45.41
C LYS A 213 -21.05 3.96 45.69
N HIS A 214 -21.71 3.30 46.64
CA HIS A 214 -23.03 3.68 47.12
C HIS A 214 -23.00 4.81 48.16
N CYS A 215 -21.88 5.01 48.87
CA CYS A 215 -21.65 6.15 49.77
C CYS A 215 -21.37 7.40 48.94
N ARG A 216 -22.40 8.17 48.59
CA ARG A 216 -22.31 9.37 47.72
C ARG A 216 -22.50 10.66 48.50
N GLY A 217 -21.84 10.76 49.66
CA GLY A 217 -21.96 11.91 50.55
C GLY A 217 -21.04 13.08 50.20
N TYR A 218 -20.01 12.86 49.37
CA TYR A 218 -19.19 13.94 48.82
C TYR A 218 -19.92 14.65 47.68
N ILE A 219 -20.09 15.96 47.76
CA ILE A 219 -20.74 16.79 46.74
C ILE A 219 -19.65 17.52 45.97
N TYR A 220 -19.43 17.07 44.73
CA TYR A 220 -18.45 17.62 43.80
C TYR A 220 -19.11 18.65 42.90
N TYR A 221 -18.68 19.92 42.98
CA TYR A 221 -19.21 21.00 42.16
C TYR A 221 -18.44 21.15 40.84
N TYR A 222 -18.85 20.39 39.84
CA TYR A 222 -18.17 20.35 38.54
C TYR A 222 -18.35 21.65 37.76
N GLY A 223 -17.26 22.30 37.39
CA GLY A 223 -17.24 23.63 36.76
C GLY A 223 -16.84 24.74 37.73
N ARG A 224 -16.71 24.47 39.04
CA ARG A 224 -15.97 25.36 39.95
C ARG A 224 -14.45 25.16 39.73
N GLY A 225 -13.69 26.24 39.94
CA GLY A 225 -12.23 26.23 39.80
C GLY A 225 -11.74 25.99 38.37
N ILE A 226 -10.81 25.04 38.22
CA ILE A 226 -10.12 24.71 36.95
C ILE A 226 -10.68 23.44 36.26
N SER A 227 -11.83 22.96 36.75
CA SER A 227 -12.52 21.78 36.23
C SER A 227 -13.49 22.18 35.10
N GLY A 228 -13.63 21.35 34.08
CA GLY A 228 -14.58 21.54 32.97
C GLY A 228 -13.93 21.66 31.59
N THR A 229 -14.72 22.03 30.60
CA THR A 229 -14.37 22.09 29.16
C THR A 229 -14.06 23.52 28.68
N SER A 230 -13.85 24.46 29.61
CA SER A 230 -13.55 25.85 29.28
C SER A 230 -12.27 25.95 28.43
N THR A 231 -12.32 26.82 27.43
CA THR A 231 -11.19 27.08 26.53
C THR A 231 -9.96 27.57 27.31
N ILE A 232 -8.76 27.13 26.90
CA ILE A 232 -7.47 27.57 27.44
C ILE A 232 -6.52 27.95 26.30
N SER A 233 -5.57 28.85 26.55
CA SER A 233 -4.54 29.21 25.57
C SER A 233 -3.45 28.14 25.45
N ALA A 234 -2.72 28.14 24.33
CA ALA A 234 -1.55 27.31 24.13
C ALA A 234 -0.47 27.54 25.21
N GLU A 235 -0.30 28.78 25.69
CA GLU A 235 0.63 29.10 26.78
C GLU A 235 0.23 28.40 28.09
N LYS A 236 -1.07 28.41 28.42
CA LYS A 236 -1.56 27.72 29.61
C LYS A 236 -1.42 26.20 29.48
N TYR A 237 -1.64 25.67 28.28
CA TYR A 237 -1.42 24.26 27.97
C TYR A 237 0.05 23.86 28.11
N ALA A 238 0.99 24.69 27.64
CA ALA A 238 2.42 24.45 27.83
C ALA A 238 2.80 24.35 29.31
N GLN A 239 2.22 25.21 30.18
CA GLN A 239 2.39 25.09 31.63
C GLN A 239 1.86 23.76 32.16
N TYR A 240 0.72 23.27 31.65
CA TYR A 240 0.18 21.97 32.03
C TYR A 240 1.07 20.81 31.59
N CYS A 241 1.71 20.86 30.41
CA CYS A 241 2.70 19.87 29.99
C CYS A 241 3.82 19.74 31.03
N HIS A 242 4.38 20.87 31.48
CA HIS A 242 5.44 20.87 32.51
C HIS A 242 4.95 20.37 33.87
N HIS A 243 3.72 20.71 34.27
CA HIS A 243 3.14 20.21 35.51
C HIS A 243 3.01 18.68 35.49
N PHE A 244 2.38 18.13 34.45
CA PHE A 244 2.21 16.68 34.29
C PHE A 244 3.56 15.97 34.26
N LYS A 245 4.57 16.56 33.58
CA LYS A 245 5.93 16.04 33.58
C LYS A 245 6.52 15.92 34.98
N ALA A 246 6.41 16.97 35.78
CA ALA A 246 6.91 16.96 37.15
C ALA A 246 6.24 15.86 38.00
N ASP A 247 4.94 15.61 37.78
CA ASP A 247 4.19 14.60 38.54
C ASP A 247 4.66 13.17 38.24
N PHE A 248 4.83 12.80 36.97
CA PHE A 248 5.30 11.44 36.65
C PHE A 248 6.82 11.29 36.81
N ASP A 249 7.63 12.35 36.66
CA ASP A 249 9.05 12.32 37.02
C ASP A 249 9.20 12.01 38.53
N ALA A 250 8.37 12.62 39.38
CA ALA A 250 8.33 12.32 40.81
C ALA A 250 7.89 10.87 41.09
N ALA A 251 6.99 10.31 40.28
CA ALA A 251 6.59 8.90 40.37
C ALA A 251 7.73 7.93 40.00
N TYR A 252 8.50 8.25 38.95
CA TYR A 252 9.71 7.50 38.60
C TYR A 252 10.76 7.59 39.69
N ASP A 253 11.04 8.79 40.21
CA ASP A 253 12.01 8.99 41.30
C ASP A 253 11.62 8.19 42.55
N PHE A 254 10.33 8.16 42.89
CA PHE A 254 9.81 7.34 43.98
C PHE A 254 10.02 5.84 43.69
N ALA A 255 9.62 5.36 42.50
CA ALA A 255 9.77 3.96 42.12
C ALA A 255 11.23 3.48 42.15
N ASP A 256 12.15 4.35 41.68
CA ASP A 256 13.58 4.08 41.66
C ASP A 256 14.18 4.05 43.07
N THR A 257 13.70 4.94 43.96
CA THR A 257 14.07 4.93 45.39
C THR A 257 13.57 3.67 46.12
N GLN A 258 12.43 3.11 45.69
CA GLN A 258 11.92 1.83 46.21
C GLN A 258 12.61 0.59 45.58
N HIS A 259 13.45 0.77 44.55
CA HIS A 259 14.08 -0.31 43.80
C HIS A 259 13.07 -1.35 43.26
N SER A 260 11.90 -0.90 42.78
CA SER A 260 10.82 -1.77 42.32
C SER A 260 10.53 -1.60 40.83
N GLU A 261 10.80 -2.66 40.05
CA GLU A 261 10.45 -2.70 38.62
C GLU A 261 8.94 -2.60 38.38
N MET A 262 8.13 -3.18 39.27
CA MET A 262 6.67 -3.11 39.21
C MET A 262 6.19 -1.66 39.38
N LEU A 263 6.75 -0.92 40.34
CA LEU A 263 6.42 0.50 40.51
C LEU A 263 6.91 1.32 39.31
N ARG A 264 8.08 1.01 38.76
CA ARG A 264 8.59 1.69 37.55
C ARG A 264 7.67 1.47 36.35
N ALA A 265 7.13 0.26 36.18
CA ALA A 265 6.13 -0.03 35.16
C ALA A 265 4.80 0.72 35.39
N CYS A 266 4.36 0.82 36.65
CA CYS A 266 3.18 1.64 37.00
C CYS A 266 3.44 3.13 36.75
N ALA A 267 4.64 3.66 37.02
CA ALA A 267 4.99 5.05 36.75
C ALA A 267 4.94 5.35 35.24
N GLN A 268 5.38 4.40 34.42
CA GLN A 268 5.21 4.48 32.96
C GLN A 268 3.73 4.47 32.55
N GLY A 269 2.92 3.61 33.16
CA GLY A 269 1.48 3.59 32.90
C GLY A 269 0.76 4.87 33.36
N PHE A 270 1.23 5.50 34.45
CA PHE A 270 0.79 6.84 34.87
C PHE A 270 1.15 7.88 33.82
N GLN A 271 2.41 7.94 33.38
CA GLN A 271 2.84 8.85 32.32
C GLN A 271 1.94 8.73 31.07
N ARG A 272 1.70 7.50 30.60
CA ARG A 272 0.86 7.24 29.41
C ARG A 272 -0.57 7.72 29.58
N LYS A 273 -1.19 7.45 30.74
CA LYS A 273 -2.57 7.89 30.98
C LYS A 273 -2.66 9.39 31.18
N ALA A 274 -1.67 9.99 31.83
CA ALA A 274 -1.60 11.42 32.08
C ALA A 274 -1.43 12.20 30.77
N THR A 275 -0.56 11.74 29.86
CA THR A 275 -0.41 12.36 28.54
C THR A 275 -1.66 12.17 27.67
N GLU A 276 -2.35 11.03 27.76
CA GLU A 276 -3.65 10.82 27.09
C GLU A 276 -4.72 11.80 27.59
N ILE A 277 -4.83 11.99 28.91
CA ILE A 277 -5.77 12.96 29.52
C ILE A 277 -5.43 14.39 29.09
N LEU A 278 -4.15 14.76 29.11
CA LEU A 278 -3.72 16.08 28.68
C LEU A 278 -3.96 16.28 27.17
N ALA A 279 -3.75 15.27 26.33
CA ALA A 279 -4.10 15.35 24.91
C ALA A 279 -5.60 15.57 24.67
N ASN A 280 -6.47 15.08 25.56
CA ASN A 280 -7.90 15.39 25.47
C ASN A 280 -8.18 16.88 25.75
N ASP A 281 -7.41 17.52 26.64
CA ASP A 281 -7.44 18.99 26.80
C ASP A 281 -7.01 19.68 25.48
N TRP A 282 -5.99 19.14 24.77
CA TRP A 282 -5.63 19.64 23.44
C TRP A 282 -6.78 19.53 22.44
N LYS A 283 -7.50 18.40 22.42
CA LYS A 283 -8.65 18.18 21.52
C LYS A 283 -9.79 19.14 21.81
N ILE A 284 -10.17 19.29 23.08
CA ILE A 284 -11.44 19.92 23.49
C ILE A 284 -11.28 21.41 23.83
N ARG A 285 -10.18 21.79 24.50
CA ARG A 285 -10.06 23.10 25.17
C ARG A 285 -9.16 24.09 24.44
N ILE A 286 -8.35 23.64 23.48
CA ILE A 286 -7.46 24.52 22.70
C ILE A 286 -8.20 25.01 21.44
N PRO A 287 -8.25 26.33 21.17
CA PRO A 287 -8.77 26.86 19.91
C PRO A 287 -8.05 26.27 18.70
N GLU A 288 -8.78 26.02 17.60
CA GLU A 288 -8.21 25.40 16.38
C GLU A 288 -6.98 26.14 15.85
N ASN A 289 -6.96 27.48 15.93
CA ASN A 289 -5.84 28.32 15.47
C ASN A 289 -4.59 28.24 16.39
N GLU A 290 -4.71 27.68 17.59
CA GLU A 290 -3.61 27.53 18.56
C GLU A 290 -3.12 26.07 18.69
N LYS A 291 -3.82 25.10 18.09
CA LYS A 291 -3.52 23.66 18.21
C LYS A 291 -2.11 23.28 17.79
N LEU A 292 -1.57 23.87 16.71
CA LEU A 292 -0.19 23.60 16.28
C LEU A 292 0.81 24.02 17.35
N SER A 293 0.66 25.21 17.92
CA SER A 293 1.55 25.71 18.98
C SER A 293 1.45 24.84 20.24
N ALA A 294 0.24 24.45 20.63
CA ALA A 294 0.03 23.58 21.79
C ALA A 294 0.60 22.16 21.58
N ALA A 295 0.48 21.62 20.36
CA ALA A 295 1.07 20.33 19.98
C ALA A 295 2.60 20.38 20.03
N GLN A 296 3.21 21.48 19.56
CA GLN A 296 4.65 21.69 19.67
C GLN A 296 5.10 21.72 21.14
N SER A 297 4.39 22.45 22.01
CA SER A 297 4.69 22.44 23.45
C SER A 297 4.57 21.06 24.08
N MET A 298 3.63 20.23 23.63
CA MET A 298 3.54 18.83 24.07
C MET A 298 4.77 18.02 23.64
N SER A 299 5.20 18.19 22.38
CA SER A 299 6.39 17.54 21.83
C SER A 299 7.69 17.99 22.51
N ASP A 300 7.82 19.28 22.83
CA ASP A 300 9.01 19.83 23.48
C ASP A 300 9.21 19.24 24.89
N VAL A 301 8.11 18.87 25.56
CA VAL A 301 8.12 18.35 26.94
C VAL A 301 8.16 16.81 26.99
N PHE A 302 7.40 16.12 26.14
CA PHE A 302 7.26 14.65 26.16
C PHE A 302 7.96 13.93 25.01
N GLY A 303 8.48 14.66 24.03
CA GLY A 303 9.05 14.12 22.81
C GLY A 303 8.03 13.96 21.67
N PRO A 304 8.50 13.94 20.41
CA PRO A 304 7.65 13.91 19.21
C PRO A 304 6.84 12.61 19.09
N ALA A 305 7.36 11.49 19.59
CA ALA A 305 6.67 10.19 19.55
C ALA A 305 5.36 10.21 20.34
N ILE A 306 5.37 10.73 21.57
CA ILE A 306 4.19 10.81 22.43
C ILE A 306 3.19 11.83 21.86
N ALA A 307 3.67 13.05 21.56
CA ALA A 307 2.80 14.12 21.07
C ALA A 307 2.12 13.74 19.74
N GLY A 308 2.91 13.26 18.77
CA GLY A 308 2.38 12.86 17.47
C GLY A 308 1.45 11.65 17.55
N ARG A 309 1.74 10.65 18.40
CA ARG A 309 0.86 9.49 18.61
C ARG A 309 -0.53 9.92 19.09
N GLU A 310 -0.61 10.80 20.07
CA GLU A 310 -1.91 11.24 20.61
C GLU A 310 -2.71 12.06 19.59
N ILE A 311 -2.05 12.83 18.73
CA ILE A 311 -2.75 13.55 17.66
C ILE A 311 -3.21 12.58 16.56
N TYR A 312 -2.39 11.60 16.16
CA TYR A 312 -2.83 10.54 15.26
C TYR A 312 -4.00 9.72 15.84
N ARG A 313 -4.07 9.51 17.16
CA ARG A 313 -5.23 8.87 17.80
C ARG A 313 -6.52 9.62 17.48
N PHE A 314 -6.50 10.95 17.55
CA PHE A 314 -7.68 11.76 17.19
C PHE A 314 -7.98 11.73 15.71
N VAL A 315 -6.96 11.76 14.84
CA VAL A 315 -7.14 11.64 13.39
C VAL A 315 -7.79 10.30 13.05
N ARG A 316 -7.25 9.20 13.61
CA ARG A 316 -7.78 7.85 13.43
C ARG A 316 -9.26 7.77 13.79
N ASP A 317 -9.62 8.28 14.96
CA ASP A 317 -10.97 8.18 15.51
C ASP A 317 -11.98 8.97 14.68
N ASP A 318 -11.68 10.24 14.34
CA ASP A 318 -12.57 11.13 13.57
C ASP A 318 -12.65 10.68 12.09
N ALA A 319 -11.56 10.17 11.50
CA ALA A 319 -11.58 9.58 10.17
C ALA A 319 -12.43 8.31 10.10
N TYR A 320 -12.33 7.43 11.12
CA TYR A 320 -13.13 6.22 11.21
C TYR A 320 -14.61 6.51 11.41
N GLU A 321 -14.95 7.50 12.24
CA GLU A 321 -16.32 7.96 12.44
C GLU A 321 -16.92 8.41 11.11
N LYS A 322 -16.24 9.32 10.38
CA LYS A 322 -16.68 9.79 9.05
C LYS A 322 -16.81 8.66 8.02
N LEU A 323 -15.89 7.70 8.01
CA LEU A 323 -15.97 6.51 7.16
C LEU A 323 -17.22 5.68 7.47
N SER A 324 -17.48 5.42 8.76
CA SER A 324 -18.61 4.60 9.18
C SER A 324 -19.96 5.28 8.92
N GLU A 325 -20.01 6.62 9.01
CA GLU A 325 -21.19 7.44 8.68
C GLU A 325 -21.33 7.74 7.18
N LYS A 326 -20.34 7.37 6.35
CA LYS A 326 -20.25 7.72 4.93
C LYS A 326 -20.29 9.23 4.66
N THR A 327 -19.70 10.01 5.56
CA THR A 327 -19.62 11.48 5.44
C THR A 327 -18.36 11.88 4.68
N ALA A 328 -18.50 12.72 3.66
CA ALA A 328 -17.37 13.19 2.87
C ALA A 328 -16.42 14.10 3.68
N LEU A 329 -15.13 14.04 3.35
CA LEU A 329 -14.09 14.91 3.87
C LEU A 329 -14.03 16.19 3.05
N LEU A 330 -14.39 17.32 3.67
CA LEU A 330 -14.33 18.62 3.03
C LEU A 330 -12.90 19.21 3.08
N PRO A 331 -12.49 20.05 2.11
CA PRO A 331 -11.16 20.66 2.11
C PRO A 331 -10.81 21.42 3.40
N ASN A 332 -11.78 22.13 3.97
CA ASN A 332 -11.62 22.93 5.20
C ASN A 332 -11.99 22.18 6.49
N ASP A 333 -12.10 20.84 6.43
CA ASP A 333 -12.41 20.04 7.62
C ASP A 333 -11.26 20.12 8.64
N ARG A 334 -11.60 20.24 9.94
CA ARG A 334 -10.63 20.26 11.05
C ARG A 334 -9.70 19.04 11.03
N LEU A 335 -10.20 17.91 10.54
CA LEU A 335 -9.45 16.67 10.46
C LEU A 335 -8.21 16.79 9.56
N ASN A 336 -8.31 17.55 8.44
CA ASN A 336 -7.16 17.82 7.58
C ASN A 336 -6.08 18.60 8.32
N ASN A 337 -6.48 19.60 9.13
CA ASN A 337 -5.55 20.36 9.97
C ASN A 337 -4.87 19.45 11.01
N TRP A 338 -5.64 18.61 11.71
CA TRP A 338 -5.08 17.71 12.72
C TRP A 338 -4.12 16.69 12.12
N PHE A 339 -4.44 16.15 10.93
CA PHE A 339 -3.54 15.25 10.20
C PHE A 339 -2.27 15.97 9.74
N GLY A 340 -2.38 17.23 9.30
CA GLY A 340 -1.22 18.07 9.00
C GLY A 340 -0.30 18.26 10.21
N ILE A 341 -0.86 18.58 11.38
CA ILE A 341 -0.10 18.72 12.64
C ILE A 341 0.54 17.37 13.03
N ALA A 342 -0.17 16.25 12.92
CA ALA A 342 0.42 14.94 13.24
C ALA A 342 1.59 14.56 12.31
N ASN A 343 1.50 14.94 11.03
CA ASN A 343 2.54 14.70 10.03
C ASN A 343 3.77 15.61 10.19
N SER A 344 3.69 16.71 10.93
CA SER A 344 4.87 17.56 11.20
C SER A 344 5.85 16.94 12.19
N PHE A 345 5.49 15.86 12.88
CA PHE A 345 6.37 15.16 13.80
C PHE A 345 7.15 14.05 13.08
N GLU A 346 8.48 14.16 13.08
CA GLU A 346 9.40 13.15 12.58
C GLU A 346 9.96 12.30 13.72
N VAL A 347 9.80 10.98 13.63
CA VAL A 347 10.28 10.02 14.62
C VAL A 347 10.99 8.90 13.86
N LEU A 348 12.23 8.59 14.23
CA LEU A 348 12.99 7.50 13.60
C LEU A 348 12.45 6.13 14.08
N PRO A 349 12.24 5.15 13.18
CA PRO A 349 11.88 3.80 13.58
C PRO A 349 12.96 3.19 14.48
N SER A 350 12.55 2.65 15.63
CA SER A 350 13.42 1.92 16.54
C SER A 350 12.68 0.70 17.08
N LEU A 351 13.32 -0.47 17.01
CA LEU A 351 12.77 -1.72 17.55
C LEU A 351 12.87 -1.81 19.08
N GLU A 352 13.69 -0.96 19.70
CA GLU A 352 13.91 -0.95 21.15
C GLU A 352 13.07 0.12 21.86
N ASP A 353 12.72 1.21 21.16
CA ASP A 353 11.91 2.29 21.72
C ASP A 353 10.40 2.02 21.54
N THR A 354 9.74 1.70 22.65
CA THR A 354 8.31 1.40 22.68
C THR A 354 7.45 2.58 22.21
N ASP A 355 7.84 3.82 22.49
CA ASP A 355 7.04 4.99 22.09
C ASP A 355 7.19 5.26 20.59
N SER A 356 8.37 5.02 20.02
CA SER A 356 8.58 5.02 18.55
C SER A 356 7.70 3.97 17.86
N LEU A 357 7.67 2.72 18.37
CA LEU A 357 6.81 1.67 17.81
C LEU A 357 5.32 2.05 17.85
N ARG A 358 4.85 2.57 19.00
CA ARG A 358 3.45 3.00 19.16
C ARG A 358 3.09 4.19 18.27
N PHE A 359 4.02 5.12 18.06
CA PHE A 359 3.85 6.24 17.14
C PHE A 359 3.64 5.76 15.71
N HIS A 360 4.54 4.90 15.21
CA HIS A 360 4.48 4.40 13.84
C HIS A 360 3.22 3.56 13.58
N GLU A 361 2.82 2.74 14.55
CA GLU A 361 1.58 1.97 14.44
C GLU A 361 0.34 2.88 14.40
N MET A 362 0.27 3.89 15.28
CA MET A 362 -0.86 4.83 15.27
C MET A 362 -0.88 5.68 13.99
N LYS A 363 0.29 6.14 13.52
CA LYS A 363 0.44 6.85 12.24
C LYS A 363 -0.08 6.01 11.08
N ARG A 364 0.28 4.72 11.03
CA ARG A 364 -0.14 3.79 9.99
C ARG A 364 -1.66 3.64 9.95
N ILE A 365 -2.30 3.37 11.09
CA ILE A 365 -3.75 3.21 11.17
C ILE A 365 -4.47 4.52 10.79
N ALA A 366 -4.04 5.66 11.34
CA ALA A 366 -4.62 6.96 11.02
C ALA A 366 -4.46 7.32 9.54
N THR A 367 -3.29 7.07 8.96
CA THR A 367 -3.03 7.32 7.53
C THR A 367 -3.88 6.43 6.64
N SER A 368 -4.08 5.15 7.01
CA SER A 368 -4.97 4.24 6.28
C SER A 368 -6.40 4.78 6.28
N HIS A 369 -6.94 5.14 7.45
CA HIS A 369 -8.30 5.69 7.53
C HIS A 369 -8.44 7.00 6.75
N MET A 370 -7.43 7.88 6.81
CA MET A 370 -7.43 9.12 6.02
C MET A 370 -7.43 8.84 4.52
N LEU A 371 -6.62 7.89 4.06
CA LEU A 371 -6.58 7.51 2.65
C LEU A 371 -7.92 6.93 2.17
N ASP A 372 -8.51 6.03 2.97
CA ASP A 372 -9.82 5.45 2.68
C ASP A 372 -10.90 6.53 2.64
N LEU A 373 -10.85 7.49 3.57
CA LEU A 373 -11.82 8.59 3.66
C LEU A 373 -11.70 9.55 2.48
N VAL A 374 -10.47 9.93 2.09
CA VAL A 374 -10.21 10.74 0.89
C VAL A 374 -10.75 10.01 -0.33
N THR A 375 -10.42 8.73 -0.48
CA THR A 375 -10.86 7.88 -1.60
C THR A 375 -12.38 7.83 -1.70
N GLN A 376 -13.08 7.61 -0.58
CA GLN A 376 -14.55 7.62 -0.53
C GLN A 376 -15.14 8.99 -0.92
N SER A 377 -14.50 10.08 -0.48
CA SER A 377 -14.97 11.45 -0.73
C SER A 377 -14.83 11.82 -2.21
N GLU A 378 -13.67 11.52 -2.81
CA GLU A 378 -13.42 11.72 -4.23
C GLU A 378 -14.40 10.92 -5.11
N GLN A 379 -14.76 9.71 -4.68
CA GLN A 379 -15.72 8.87 -5.39
C GLN A 379 -17.14 9.42 -5.32
N ALA A 380 -17.57 9.88 -4.13
CA ALA A 380 -18.86 10.52 -3.98
C ALA A 380 -18.97 11.76 -4.89
N GLU A 381 -17.93 12.59 -4.93
CA GLU A 381 -17.85 13.75 -5.82
C GLU A 381 -17.86 13.35 -7.31
N GLN A 382 -17.11 12.31 -7.69
CA GLN A 382 -17.11 11.79 -9.06
C GLN A 382 -18.49 11.28 -9.48
N ILE A 383 -19.18 10.53 -8.62
CA ILE A 383 -20.54 10.04 -8.90
C ILE A 383 -21.53 11.20 -9.06
N GLU A 384 -21.40 12.26 -8.26
CA GLU A 384 -22.23 13.46 -8.41
C GLU A 384 -21.97 14.15 -9.77
N ARG A 385 -20.70 14.31 -10.16
CA ARG A 385 -20.34 14.85 -11.49
C ARG A 385 -20.89 14.00 -12.63
N TYR A 386 -20.86 12.67 -12.50
CA TYR A 386 -21.45 11.75 -13.46
C TYR A 386 -22.97 11.92 -13.59
N ASN A 387 -23.67 12.07 -12.46
CA ASN A 387 -25.13 12.24 -12.46
C ASN A 387 -25.58 13.58 -13.06
N ASN A 388 -24.72 14.60 -13.06
CA ASN A 388 -25.00 15.90 -13.66
C ASN A 388 -24.89 15.91 -15.20
N GLN A 389 -24.37 14.85 -15.83
CA GLN A 389 -24.23 14.78 -17.28
C GLN A 389 -25.53 14.36 -17.98
N ARG A 390 -25.86 15.05 -19.08
CA ARG A 390 -27.02 14.70 -19.94
C ARG A 390 -26.66 13.81 -21.12
N VAL A 391 -25.40 13.82 -21.56
CA VAL A 391 -24.84 12.80 -22.46
C VAL A 391 -24.06 11.83 -21.60
N ARG A 392 -24.43 10.54 -21.59
CA ARG A 392 -23.79 9.53 -20.74
C ARG A 392 -23.38 8.33 -21.59
N LEU A 393 -22.09 8.00 -21.57
CA LEU A 393 -21.50 6.84 -22.23
C LEU A 393 -21.06 5.83 -21.18
N PHE A 394 -21.78 4.72 -21.08
CA PHE A 394 -21.48 3.66 -20.11
C PHE A 394 -20.38 2.74 -20.63
N VAL A 395 -19.25 2.73 -19.94
CA VAL A 395 -18.09 1.89 -20.28
C VAL A 395 -18.17 0.60 -19.47
N THR A 396 -18.58 -0.49 -20.11
CA THR A 396 -18.79 -1.77 -19.42
C THR A 396 -17.46 -2.46 -19.11
N THR A 397 -17.21 -2.78 -17.84
CA THR A 397 -15.97 -3.40 -17.40
C THR A 397 -16.16 -4.57 -16.43
N HIS A 398 -15.31 -5.58 -16.55
CA HIS A 398 -15.16 -6.68 -15.57
C HIS A 398 -13.71 -6.78 -15.07
N LYS A 399 -12.86 -5.80 -15.42
CA LYS A 399 -11.45 -5.73 -15.06
C LYS A 399 -11.08 -4.33 -14.57
N ASN A 400 -10.07 -4.26 -13.72
CA ASN A 400 -9.48 -2.98 -13.34
C ASN A 400 -8.67 -2.43 -14.53
N VAL A 401 -9.08 -1.28 -15.08
CA VAL A 401 -8.50 -0.68 -16.30
C VAL A 401 -8.20 0.80 -16.08
N ASN A 402 -7.24 1.34 -16.85
CA ASN A 402 -7.07 2.78 -16.98
C ASN A 402 -8.35 3.39 -17.58
N ARG A 403 -8.63 4.63 -17.20
CA ARG A 403 -9.80 5.38 -17.66
C ARG A 403 -9.35 6.69 -18.29
N PHE A 404 -10.12 7.18 -19.24
CA PHE A 404 -9.98 8.56 -19.68
C PHE A 404 -10.57 9.50 -18.61
N GLU A 405 -9.97 10.67 -18.45
CA GLU A 405 -10.52 11.74 -17.62
C GLU A 405 -11.74 12.34 -18.32
N SER A 406 -12.93 11.90 -17.92
CA SER A 406 -14.19 12.26 -18.55
C SER A 406 -15.35 12.07 -17.56
N ASP A 407 -16.26 13.04 -17.51
CA ASP A 407 -17.50 12.95 -16.75
C ASP A 407 -18.62 12.31 -17.59
N ILE A 408 -18.51 12.34 -18.92
CA ILE A 408 -19.44 11.70 -19.86
C ILE A 408 -19.21 10.18 -19.95
N MET A 409 -17.95 9.72 -19.97
CA MET A 409 -17.59 8.31 -20.01
C MET A 409 -17.58 7.73 -18.59
N GLN A 410 -18.60 6.92 -18.30
CA GLN A 410 -18.93 6.48 -16.97
C GLN A 410 -18.76 4.96 -16.87
N PRO A 411 -17.78 4.46 -16.11
CA PRO A 411 -17.56 3.03 -15.99
C PRO A 411 -18.69 2.34 -15.22
N VAL A 412 -19.06 1.14 -15.68
CA VAL A 412 -20.00 0.26 -14.99
C VAL A 412 -19.37 -1.12 -14.85
N GLN A 413 -19.16 -1.55 -13.62
CA GLN A 413 -18.67 -2.88 -13.29
C GLN A 413 -19.78 -3.91 -13.42
N VAL A 414 -19.49 -5.00 -14.12
CA VAL A 414 -20.45 -6.07 -14.38
C VAL A 414 -20.02 -7.43 -13.87
N GLY A 415 -20.98 -8.35 -13.71
CA GLY A 415 -20.71 -9.74 -13.34
C GLY A 415 -20.31 -9.92 -11.87
N LEU A 416 -20.81 -9.04 -11.01
CA LEU A 416 -20.60 -9.09 -9.57
C LEU A 416 -21.30 -10.31 -8.96
N HIS A 417 -20.63 -10.93 -7.99
CA HIS A 417 -21.15 -11.99 -7.14
C HIS A 417 -20.66 -11.78 -5.71
N GLU A 418 -21.25 -12.50 -4.74
CA GLU A 418 -20.85 -12.41 -3.34
C GLU A 418 -19.33 -12.58 -3.17
N GLY A 419 -18.67 -11.61 -2.54
CA GLY A 419 -17.21 -11.57 -2.37
C GLY A 419 -16.42 -10.93 -3.52
N SER A 420 -17.07 -10.45 -4.59
CA SER A 420 -16.38 -9.70 -5.66
C SER A 420 -15.78 -8.39 -5.14
N TYR A 421 -14.56 -8.07 -5.58
CA TYR A 421 -13.98 -6.76 -5.36
C TYR A 421 -14.72 -5.71 -6.18
N ARG A 422 -15.29 -4.72 -5.51
CA ARG A 422 -16.01 -3.61 -6.12
C ARG A 422 -15.03 -2.51 -6.51
N PHE A 423 -14.99 -2.17 -7.79
CA PHE A 423 -14.16 -1.10 -8.32
C PHE A 423 -14.73 0.22 -7.83
N PRO A 424 -14.01 0.93 -6.96
CA PRO A 424 -14.65 1.98 -6.20
C PRO A 424 -14.87 3.26 -7.06
N TRP A 425 -14.32 3.26 -8.28
CA TRP A 425 -14.50 4.27 -9.32
C TRP A 425 -15.60 3.96 -10.35
N ALA A 426 -16.32 2.85 -10.23
CA ALA A 426 -17.36 2.42 -11.16
C ALA A 426 -18.76 2.47 -10.51
N PHE A 427 -19.80 2.65 -11.33
CA PHE A 427 -21.13 2.16 -10.97
C PHE A 427 -21.14 0.63 -10.98
N HIS A 428 -22.13 0.02 -10.34
CA HIS A 428 -22.25 -1.43 -10.29
C HIS A 428 -23.59 -1.88 -10.87
N ASP A 429 -23.54 -2.85 -11.79
CA ASP A 429 -24.73 -3.32 -12.49
C ASP A 429 -25.70 -4.13 -11.61
N ASP A 430 -25.36 -4.40 -10.35
CA ASP A 430 -26.20 -5.09 -9.36
C ASP A 430 -26.94 -4.12 -8.40
N GLU A 431 -26.81 -2.82 -8.61
CA GLU A 431 -27.52 -1.77 -7.87
C GLU A 431 -28.87 -1.43 -8.52
N GLY A 432 -29.87 -1.06 -7.71
CA GLY A 432 -31.20 -0.71 -8.22
C GLY A 432 -31.91 -1.86 -8.93
N GLU A 433 -32.75 -1.57 -9.93
CA GLU A 433 -33.39 -2.60 -10.75
C GLU A 433 -32.41 -3.14 -11.78
N ASN A 434 -32.13 -4.45 -11.74
CA ASN A 434 -31.03 -5.02 -12.52
C ASN A 434 -31.22 -6.49 -12.92
N ILE A 435 -30.27 -6.97 -13.75
CA ILE A 435 -30.12 -8.37 -14.19
C ILE A 435 -28.64 -8.83 -14.12
N SER A 436 -27.88 -8.34 -13.14
CA SER A 436 -26.43 -8.61 -13.02
C SER A 436 -26.11 -10.12 -12.93
N ASP A 437 -26.98 -10.89 -12.27
CA ASP A 437 -26.90 -12.35 -12.18
C ASP A 437 -26.93 -13.05 -13.56
N ARG A 438 -27.46 -12.38 -14.59
CA ARG A 438 -27.50 -12.87 -15.97
C ARG A 438 -26.27 -12.50 -16.80
N ASN A 439 -25.31 -11.76 -16.25
CA ASN A 439 -24.10 -11.34 -16.97
C ASN A 439 -23.36 -12.48 -17.71
N PRO A 440 -23.22 -13.71 -17.18
CA PRO A 440 -22.57 -14.80 -17.92
C PRO A 440 -23.23 -15.12 -19.27
N ARG A 441 -24.50 -14.75 -19.44
CA ARG A 441 -25.30 -14.96 -20.65
C ARG A 441 -25.53 -13.67 -21.45
N TYR A 442 -25.87 -12.59 -20.76
CA TYR A 442 -26.27 -11.30 -21.33
C TYR A 442 -25.07 -10.37 -21.56
N CYS A 443 -23.91 -10.69 -21.01
CA CYS A 443 -22.68 -9.90 -21.14
C CYS A 443 -22.94 -8.42 -20.84
N GLU A 444 -22.51 -7.51 -21.71
CA GLU A 444 -22.64 -6.05 -21.55
C GLU A 444 -24.09 -5.54 -21.54
N LEU A 445 -25.07 -6.36 -21.91
CA LEU A 445 -26.48 -5.98 -21.84
C LEU A 445 -26.95 -5.79 -20.39
N THR A 446 -26.22 -6.31 -19.41
CA THR A 446 -26.49 -6.05 -17.98
C THR A 446 -26.31 -4.56 -17.65
N THR A 447 -25.23 -3.93 -18.12
CA THR A 447 -25.06 -2.47 -18.09
C THR A 447 -26.18 -1.75 -18.83
N GLN A 448 -26.57 -2.25 -20.01
CA GLN A 448 -27.64 -1.64 -20.81
C GLN A 448 -28.99 -1.65 -20.07
N TYR A 449 -29.35 -2.79 -19.47
CA TYR A 449 -30.56 -2.93 -18.69
C TYR A 449 -30.52 -2.05 -17.45
N TRP A 450 -29.40 -2.05 -16.73
CA TRP A 450 -29.21 -1.21 -15.55
C TRP A 450 -29.38 0.28 -15.89
N ALA A 451 -28.74 0.76 -16.97
CA ALA A 451 -28.90 2.14 -17.41
C ALA A 451 -30.34 2.47 -17.84
N TRP A 452 -31.04 1.53 -18.49
CA TRP A 452 -32.45 1.68 -18.86
C TRP A 452 -33.38 1.87 -17.65
N LYS A 453 -33.11 1.17 -16.55
CA LYS A 453 -33.98 1.22 -15.35
C LYS A 453 -33.62 2.30 -14.36
N ASN A 454 -32.33 2.66 -14.26
CA ASN A 454 -31.83 3.45 -13.13
C ASN A 454 -31.34 4.85 -13.51
N VAL A 455 -31.17 5.16 -14.80
CA VAL A 455 -30.56 6.43 -15.24
C VAL A 455 -31.54 7.30 -16.02
N ASP A 456 -31.52 8.62 -15.77
CA ASP A 456 -32.13 9.66 -16.60
C ASP A 456 -31.06 10.50 -17.34
N ALA A 457 -31.06 10.45 -18.67
CA ALA A 457 -30.16 11.21 -19.54
C ALA A 457 -30.84 11.58 -20.86
N ASP A 458 -30.29 12.54 -21.62
CA ASP A 458 -30.76 12.87 -22.97
C ASP A 458 -30.23 11.88 -24.02
N TYR A 459 -29.01 11.39 -23.81
CA TYR A 459 -28.32 10.44 -24.67
C TYR A 459 -27.70 9.30 -23.85
N TYR A 460 -27.90 8.08 -24.33
CA TYR A 460 -27.37 6.85 -23.76
C TYR A 460 -26.43 6.23 -24.77
N GLY A 461 -25.18 6.00 -24.39
CA GLY A 461 -24.27 5.22 -25.21
C GLY A 461 -23.52 4.17 -24.42
N PHE A 462 -22.96 3.20 -25.15
CA PHE A 462 -22.32 2.03 -24.58
C PHE A 462 -20.98 1.76 -25.28
N CYS A 463 -19.94 1.59 -24.47
CA CYS A 463 -18.61 1.21 -24.89
C CYS A 463 -18.16 -0.03 -24.09
N HIS A 464 -17.16 -0.74 -24.60
CA HIS A 464 -16.48 -1.77 -23.81
C HIS A 464 -15.26 -1.15 -23.11
N TYR A 465 -14.80 -1.75 -22.02
CA TYR A 465 -13.63 -1.28 -21.27
C TYR A 465 -12.36 -1.07 -22.10
N ARG A 466 -12.25 -1.74 -23.26
CA ARG A 466 -11.11 -1.66 -24.19
C ARG A 466 -11.48 -1.24 -25.61
N ARG A 467 -12.74 -0.87 -25.87
CA ARG A 467 -13.21 -0.43 -27.19
C ARG A 467 -14.02 0.85 -27.09
N TYR A 468 -13.57 1.89 -27.78
CA TYR A 468 -14.14 3.24 -27.71
C TYR A 468 -14.40 3.78 -29.12
N PHE A 469 -15.38 4.68 -29.24
CA PHE A 469 -15.60 5.42 -30.48
C PHE A 469 -14.49 6.45 -30.69
N ASP A 470 -14.02 6.59 -31.92
CA ASP A 470 -13.17 7.69 -32.35
C ASP A 470 -14.05 8.89 -32.73
N PHE A 471 -13.97 9.96 -31.93
CA PHE A 471 -14.69 11.22 -32.13
C PHE A 471 -13.85 12.27 -32.88
N SER A 472 -12.64 11.91 -33.32
CA SER A 472 -11.80 12.79 -34.13
C SER A 472 -12.36 12.94 -35.56
N ASP A 473 -11.99 14.03 -36.22
CA ASP A 473 -12.31 14.23 -37.64
C ASP A 473 -11.30 13.51 -38.57
N THR A 474 -10.33 12.77 -38.02
CA THR A 474 -9.25 12.12 -38.76
C THR A 474 -9.58 10.65 -38.99
N LEU A 475 -9.48 10.19 -40.24
CA LEU A 475 -9.64 8.76 -40.53
C LEU A 475 -8.35 8.00 -40.19
N HIS A 476 -8.46 6.97 -39.36
CA HIS A 476 -7.35 6.13 -38.94
C HIS A 476 -7.36 4.78 -39.65
N LYS A 477 -6.19 4.13 -39.67
CA LYS A 477 -6.01 2.83 -40.31
C LYS A 477 -6.59 1.71 -39.45
N GLU A 478 -7.48 0.93 -40.03
CA GLU A 478 -8.09 -0.24 -39.38
C GLU A 478 -7.35 -1.55 -39.70
N ASN A 479 -7.50 -2.52 -38.80
CA ASN A 479 -7.11 -3.91 -38.99
C ASN A 479 -8.14 -4.65 -39.91
N PRO A 480 -7.92 -5.93 -40.27
CA PRO A 480 -8.87 -6.71 -41.08
C PRO A 480 -10.24 -6.96 -40.43
N TYR A 481 -10.43 -6.57 -39.17
CA TYR A 481 -11.68 -6.67 -38.42
C TYR A 481 -12.43 -5.32 -38.33
N GLY A 482 -11.89 -4.24 -38.90
CA GLY A 482 -12.50 -2.91 -38.86
C GLY A 482 -12.24 -2.13 -37.57
N GLU A 483 -11.18 -2.48 -36.82
CA GLU A 483 -10.78 -1.80 -35.58
C GLU A 483 -9.46 -1.05 -35.76
N ILE A 484 -9.35 0.14 -35.18
CA ILE A 484 -8.07 0.82 -34.96
C ILE A 484 -7.38 0.13 -33.77
N MET A 485 -6.12 -0.28 -33.92
CA MET A 485 -5.38 -0.91 -32.82
C MET A 485 -4.47 0.12 -32.15
N ASP A 486 -4.60 0.27 -30.84
CA ASP A 486 -3.68 1.01 -29.98
C ASP A 486 -3.37 0.18 -28.73
N ASP A 487 -2.33 0.53 -27.99
CA ASP A 487 -1.86 -0.27 -26.88
C ASP A 487 -2.46 0.16 -25.54
N TYR A 488 -2.48 1.46 -25.25
CA TYR A 488 -2.74 1.97 -23.91
C TYR A 488 -3.85 3.02 -23.87
N ILE A 489 -4.65 2.99 -22.80
CA ILE A 489 -5.55 4.08 -22.43
C ILE A 489 -4.70 5.15 -21.71
N ASP A 490 -4.40 6.24 -22.40
CA ASP A 490 -3.63 7.36 -21.88
C ASP A 490 -4.00 8.72 -22.53
N ALA A 491 -3.37 9.80 -22.07
CA ALA A 491 -3.63 11.15 -22.56
C ALA A 491 -3.28 11.35 -24.05
N LYS A 492 -2.37 10.55 -24.61
CA LYS A 492 -2.03 10.60 -26.04
C LYS A 492 -3.20 10.04 -26.84
N ALA A 493 -3.68 8.85 -26.49
CA ALA A 493 -4.84 8.23 -27.11
C ALA A 493 -6.09 9.12 -26.99
N ALA A 494 -6.31 9.74 -25.81
CA ALA A 494 -7.45 10.63 -25.61
C ALA A 494 -7.46 11.80 -26.60
N LYS A 495 -6.29 12.40 -26.84
CA LYS A 495 -6.12 13.49 -27.81
C LYS A 495 -6.22 13.00 -29.26
N GLU A 496 -5.68 11.84 -29.57
CA GLU A 496 -5.64 11.28 -30.93
C GLU A 496 -7.04 10.93 -31.45
N TYR A 497 -7.90 10.41 -30.58
CA TYR A 497 -9.26 9.94 -30.92
C TYR A 497 -10.38 10.86 -30.42
N GLY A 498 -10.06 12.04 -29.88
CA GLY A 498 -11.05 13.01 -29.41
C GLY A 498 -11.91 12.54 -28.25
N LEU A 499 -11.35 11.76 -27.32
CA LEU A 499 -12.04 11.12 -26.20
C LEU A 499 -12.18 12.05 -24.97
N ASP A 500 -12.35 13.36 -25.20
CA ASP A 500 -12.64 14.35 -24.16
C ASP A 500 -14.11 14.78 -24.22
N ASP A 501 -14.65 15.23 -23.09
CA ASP A 501 -16.07 15.57 -22.95
C ASP A 501 -16.55 16.61 -23.98
N THR A 502 -15.69 17.58 -24.34
CA THR A 502 -16.05 18.64 -25.29
C THR A 502 -16.26 18.08 -26.70
N ASN A 503 -15.35 17.22 -27.16
CA ASN A 503 -15.47 16.60 -28.47
C ASN A 503 -16.62 15.59 -28.54
N ILE A 504 -16.76 14.76 -27.50
CA ILE A 504 -17.86 13.79 -27.39
C ILE A 504 -19.20 14.51 -27.48
N GLU A 505 -19.42 15.53 -26.64
CA GLU A 505 -20.68 16.26 -26.60
C GLU A 505 -20.99 16.98 -27.92
N ARG A 506 -19.97 17.64 -28.51
CA ARG A 506 -20.08 18.32 -29.81
C ARG A 506 -20.57 17.37 -30.90
N VAL A 507 -20.05 16.15 -30.97
CA VAL A 507 -20.44 15.17 -31.99
C VAL A 507 -21.80 14.56 -31.67
N VAL A 508 -22.01 14.08 -30.43
CA VAL A 508 -23.22 13.34 -30.03
C VAL A 508 -24.49 14.17 -30.24
N ARG A 509 -24.48 15.45 -29.88
CA ARG A 509 -25.68 16.33 -29.97
C ARG A 509 -26.17 16.58 -31.40
N GLN A 510 -25.38 16.28 -32.42
CA GLN A 510 -25.77 16.50 -33.82
C GLN A 510 -26.60 15.37 -34.42
N TYR A 511 -26.61 14.20 -33.78
CA TYR A 511 -27.19 12.98 -34.33
C TYR A 511 -28.24 12.40 -33.38
N ASP A 512 -29.06 11.49 -33.90
CA ASP A 512 -30.06 10.74 -33.14
C ASP A 512 -29.54 9.35 -32.78
N VAL A 513 -28.77 8.75 -33.70
CA VAL A 513 -28.12 7.44 -33.54
C VAL A 513 -26.68 7.51 -34.06
N ILE A 514 -25.73 7.08 -33.23
CA ILE A 514 -24.33 6.86 -33.58
C ILE A 514 -24.01 5.39 -33.37
N THR A 515 -23.28 4.78 -34.30
CA THR A 515 -22.87 3.36 -34.23
C THR A 515 -21.51 3.16 -34.89
N THR A 516 -20.91 1.98 -34.77
CA THR A 516 -19.68 1.65 -35.52
C THR A 516 -19.98 1.43 -37.01
N PRO A 517 -19.00 1.51 -37.92
CA PRO A 517 -19.26 1.42 -39.35
C PRO A 517 -19.78 0.03 -39.73
N PHE A 518 -20.67 -0.03 -40.71
CA PHE A 518 -21.16 -1.31 -41.22
C PHE A 518 -20.09 -1.99 -42.08
N GLY A 519 -19.39 -2.95 -41.48
CA GLY A 519 -18.31 -3.70 -42.10
C GLY A 519 -18.78 -4.62 -43.24
N ASP A 520 -17.99 -4.71 -44.31
CA ASP A 520 -18.24 -5.58 -45.47
C ASP A 520 -17.70 -6.99 -45.20
N LEU A 521 -18.58 -7.92 -44.86
CA LEU A 521 -18.28 -9.31 -44.49
C LEU A 521 -17.64 -10.14 -45.60
N THR A 522 -17.62 -9.63 -46.84
CA THR A 522 -16.83 -10.26 -47.91
C THR A 522 -15.34 -9.93 -47.82
N LYS A 523 -14.97 -8.94 -47.00
CA LYS A 523 -13.61 -8.41 -46.85
C LYS A 523 -13.04 -8.62 -45.45
N ILE A 524 -13.89 -8.53 -44.43
CA ILE A 524 -13.51 -8.66 -43.01
C ILE A 524 -13.88 -10.04 -42.47
N ILE A 525 -13.35 -10.40 -41.30
CA ILE A 525 -13.69 -11.61 -40.50
C ILE A 525 -13.70 -12.89 -41.36
N ASP A 526 -12.51 -13.33 -41.79
CA ASP A 526 -12.31 -14.55 -42.60
C ASP A 526 -13.15 -14.66 -43.88
N LYS A 527 -13.80 -13.56 -44.29
CA LYS A 527 -14.55 -13.38 -45.54
C LYS A 527 -15.73 -14.34 -45.69
N HIS A 528 -16.43 -14.65 -44.59
CA HIS A 528 -17.59 -15.54 -44.57
C HIS A 528 -18.80 -14.99 -45.36
N GLY A 529 -18.81 -13.72 -45.74
CA GLY A 529 -19.73 -13.15 -46.73
C GLY A 529 -21.07 -12.67 -46.19
N THR A 530 -21.74 -13.42 -45.30
CA THR A 530 -23.05 -13.04 -44.71
C THR A 530 -23.08 -13.22 -43.19
N PRO A 531 -23.94 -12.50 -42.44
CA PRO A 531 -24.08 -12.71 -40.99
C PRO A 531 -24.50 -14.13 -40.62
N ARG A 532 -25.28 -14.80 -41.47
CA ARG A 532 -25.66 -16.20 -41.30
C ARG A 532 -24.45 -17.13 -41.43
N ALA A 533 -23.71 -17.02 -42.53
CA ALA A 533 -22.53 -17.86 -42.77
C ALA A 533 -21.45 -17.64 -41.70
N LEU A 534 -21.34 -16.41 -41.18
CA LEU A 534 -20.44 -16.11 -40.07
C LEU A 534 -20.87 -16.79 -38.76
N TRP A 535 -22.18 -16.86 -38.48
CA TRP A 535 -22.70 -17.61 -37.33
C TRP A 535 -22.42 -19.10 -37.46
N GLU A 536 -22.76 -19.69 -38.62
CA GLU A 536 -22.57 -21.12 -38.92
C GLU A 536 -21.10 -21.54 -38.90
N ALA A 537 -20.18 -20.61 -39.21
CA ALA A 537 -18.74 -20.85 -39.15
C ALA A 537 -18.17 -20.78 -37.73
N ALA A 538 -18.89 -20.23 -36.74
CA ALA A 538 -18.39 -20.07 -35.38
C ALA A 538 -18.48 -21.40 -34.62
N PRO A 539 -17.35 -22.08 -34.32
CA PRO A 539 -17.34 -23.47 -33.87
C PRO A 539 -17.91 -23.69 -32.46
N LEU A 540 -18.10 -22.61 -31.69
CA LEU A 540 -18.58 -22.65 -30.31
C LEU A 540 -20.02 -22.13 -30.16
N LEU A 541 -20.67 -21.73 -31.26
CA LEU A 541 -22.08 -21.31 -31.27
C LEU A 541 -22.96 -22.42 -31.84
N HIS A 542 -24.25 -22.39 -31.50
CA HIS A 542 -25.22 -23.38 -31.97
C HIS A 542 -26.13 -22.77 -33.05
N ASP A 543 -26.25 -23.40 -34.21
CA ASP A 543 -27.04 -22.87 -35.34
C ASP A 543 -28.54 -22.70 -35.01
N ASP A 544 -29.10 -23.60 -34.19
CA ASP A 544 -30.50 -23.54 -33.80
C ASP A 544 -30.82 -22.28 -32.96
N ASP A 545 -29.85 -21.71 -32.26
CA ASP A 545 -30.06 -20.54 -31.39
C ASP A 545 -30.46 -19.30 -32.19
N MET A 546 -29.73 -19.02 -33.26
CA MET A 546 -30.06 -17.92 -34.17
C MET A 546 -31.45 -18.13 -34.80
N LEU A 547 -31.76 -19.35 -35.23
CA LEU A 547 -33.04 -19.67 -35.85
C LEU A 547 -34.21 -19.53 -34.86
N ARG A 548 -34.04 -19.96 -33.61
CA ARG A 548 -35.03 -19.79 -32.55
C ARG A 548 -35.27 -18.31 -32.25
N CYS A 549 -34.21 -17.53 -32.11
CA CYS A 549 -34.31 -16.08 -31.92
C CYS A 549 -35.04 -15.40 -33.08
N TYR A 550 -34.72 -15.76 -34.32
CA TYR A 550 -35.42 -15.27 -35.52
C TYR A 550 -36.93 -15.59 -35.50
N ARG A 551 -37.31 -16.81 -35.09
CA ARG A 551 -38.72 -17.20 -34.97
C ARG A 551 -39.45 -16.40 -33.89
N ILE A 552 -38.80 -16.17 -32.75
CA ILE A 552 -39.35 -15.34 -31.67
C ILE A 552 -39.57 -13.91 -32.17
N LEU A 553 -38.55 -13.32 -32.81
CA LEU A 553 -38.64 -11.99 -33.43
C LEU A 553 -39.84 -11.90 -34.40
N CYS A 554 -39.95 -12.82 -35.36
CA CYS A 554 -41.02 -12.79 -36.35
C CYS A 554 -42.42 -13.02 -35.73
N LYS A 555 -42.50 -13.76 -34.62
CA LYS A 555 -43.76 -14.00 -33.90
C LYS A 555 -44.21 -12.76 -33.13
N MET A 556 -43.28 -12.07 -32.47
CA MET A 556 -43.57 -10.89 -31.65
C MET A 556 -43.75 -9.63 -32.52
N TYR A 557 -42.94 -9.51 -33.57
CA TYR A 557 -42.87 -8.33 -34.44
C TYR A 557 -42.84 -8.75 -35.92
N PRO A 558 -43.98 -9.16 -36.51
CA PRO A 558 -44.02 -9.68 -37.88
C PRO A 558 -43.44 -8.74 -38.95
N ASP A 559 -43.59 -7.42 -38.76
CA ASP A 559 -43.12 -6.40 -39.71
C ASP A 559 -41.58 -6.30 -39.81
N TYR A 560 -40.85 -6.85 -38.83
CA TYR A 560 -39.38 -6.91 -38.84
C TYR A 560 -38.84 -8.09 -39.66
N LYS A 561 -39.71 -9.01 -40.13
CA LYS A 561 -39.28 -10.18 -40.90
C LYS A 561 -38.50 -9.80 -42.16
N GLU A 562 -38.96 -8.79 -42.89
CA GLU A 562 -38.28 -8.30 -44.09
C GLU A 562 -36.84 -7.85 -43.80
N ASP A 563 -36.65 -7.12 -42.70
CA ASP A 563 -35.35 -6.59 -42.29
C ASP A 563 -34.43 -7.70 -41.76
N ALA A 564 -34.98 -8.67 -41.03
CA ALA A 564 -34.24 -9.83 -40.56
C ALA A 564 -33.74 -10.70 -41.75
N ASP A 565 -34.61 -10.95 -42.74
CA ASP A 565 -34.24 -11.69 -43.95
C ASP A 565 -33.16 -10.94 -44.75
N ALA A 566 -33.31 -9.62 -44.89
CA ALA A 566 -32.34 -8.77 -45.56
C ALA A 566 -30.99 -8.73 -44.83
N PHE A 567 -30.99 -8.71 -43.50
CA PHE A 567 -29.76 -8.74 -42.70
C PHE A 567 -29.02 -10.07 -42.86
N PHE A 568 -29.69 -11.20 -42.64
CA PHE A 568 -29.05 -12.52 -42.68
C PHE A 568 -28.56 -12.94 -44.06
N THR A 569 -29.10 -12.36 -45.14
CA THR A 569 -28.68 -12.61 -46.52
C THR A 569 -27.75 -11.54 -47.08
N GLY A 570 -27.66 -10.39 -46.42
CA GLY A 570 -26.79 -9.28 -46.77
C GLY A 570 -25.32 -9.53 -46.45
N ASN A 571 -24.46 -8.58 -46.84
CA ASN A 571 -23.01 -8.64 -46.64
C ASN A 571 -22.46 -7.57 -45.69
N LYS A 572 -23.34 -6.85 -44.98
CA LYS A 572 -22.97 -5.77 -44.08
C LYS A 572 -23.45 -6.05 -42.66
N ALA A 573 -22.58 -5.80 -41.69
CA ALA A 573 -22.95 -5.85 -40.28
C ALA A 573 -22.09 -4.87 -39.48
N CYS A 574 -22.73 -4.24 -38.50
CA CYS A 574 -22.09 -3.51 -37.42
C CYS A 574 -21.80 -4.51 -36.29
N PHE A 575 -20.53 -4.64 -35.90
CA PHE A 575 -20.10 -5.52 -34.80
C PHE A 575 -19.81 -4.71 -33.55
N CYS A 576 -19.91 -5.38 -32.40
CA CYS A 576 -19.94 -4.79 -31.06
C CYS A 576 -21.30 -4.14 -30.75
N ASN A 577 -21.82 -4.38 -29.54
CA ASN A 577 -23.02 -3.74 -29.00
C ASN A 577 -22.75 -2.28 -28.60
N MET A 578 -22.07 -1.53 -29.46
CA MET A 578 -21.66 -0.15 -29.24
C MET A 578 -22.53 0.78 -30.07
N PHE A 579 -23.25 1.66 -29.38
CA PHE A 579 -24.07 2.70 -30.00
C PHE A 579 -24.20 3.90 -29.04
N ILE A 580 -24.68 5.02 -29.58
CA ILE A 580 -25.13 6.19 -28.81
C ILE A 580 -26.47 6.60 -29.39
N MET A 581 -27.51 6.65 -28.56
CA MET A 581 -28.88 6.92 -28.98
C MET A 581 -29.49 8.01 -28.10
N LYS A 582 -30.38 8.84 -28.69
CA LYS A 582 -31.29 9.66 -27.90
C LYS A 582 -32.16 8.80 -26.99
N LYS A 583 -32.54 9.32 -25.83
CA LYS A 583 -33.36 8.65 -24.81
C LYS A 583 -34.55 7.90 -25.41
N GLU A 584 -35.36 8.57 -26.21
CA GLU A 584 -36.58 7.98 -26.80
C GLU A 584 -36.29 6.74 -27.65
N ILE A 585 -35.22 6.79 -28.45
CA ILE A 585 -34.79 5.69 -29.32
C ILE A 585 -34.19 4.55 -28.50
N PHE A 586 -33.39 4.88 -27.48
CA PHE A 586 -32.80 3.90 -26.58
C PHE A 586 -33.87 3.12 -25.80
N PHE A 587 -34.88 3.83 -25.27
CA PHE A 587 -35.96 3.23 -24.49
C PHE A 587 -36.85 2.35 -25.36
N ASP A 588 -37.14 2.78 -26.60
CA ASP A 588 -37.86 1.98 -27.59
C ASP A 588 -37.08 0.70 -27.93
N TYR A 589 -35.78 0.84 -28.23
CA TYR A 589 -34.90 -0.30 -28.51
C TYR A 589 -34.84 -1.32 -27.37
N CYS A 590 -34.69 -0.86 -26.12
CA CYS A 590 -34.68 -1.74 -24.95
C CYS A 590 -36.02 -2.45 -24.76
N SER A 591 -37.13 -1.73 -24.91
CA SER A 591 -38.48 -2.28 -24.80
C SER A 591 -38.81 -3.28 -25.91
N TRP A 592 -38.15 -3.17 -27.06
CA TRP A 592 -38.24 -4.13 -28.16
C TRP A 592 -37.32 -5.35 -27.97
N MET A 593 -36.04 -5.14 -27.67
CA MET A 593 -35.00 -6.17 -27.64
C MET A 593 -35.08 -7.08 -26.40
N PHE A 594 -35.22 -6.53 -25.19
CA PHE A 594 -35.16 -7.34 -23.96
C PHE A 594 -36.27 -8.41 -23.90
N PRO A 595 -37.53 -8.11 -24.25
CA PRO A 595 -38.57 -9.15 -24.29
C PRO A 595 -38.29 -10.30 -25.27
N ILE A 596 -37.63 -10.04 -26.41
CA ILE A 596 -37.22 -11.08 -27.36
C ILE A 596 -36.17 -12.00 -26.72
N LEU A 597 -35.16 -11.40 -26.09
CA LEU A 597 -34.08 -12.15 -25.43
C LEU A 597 -34.58 -12.91 -24.19
N GLU A 598 -35.51 -12.34 -23.42
CA GLU A 598 -36.15 -13.00 -22.28
C GLU A 598 -36.96 -14.23 -22.72
N GLU A 599 -37.72 -14.13 -23.81
CA GLU A 599 -38.44 -15.28 -24.37
C GLU A 599 -37.47 -16.34 -24.90
N PHE A 600 -36.33 -15.95 -25.50
CA PHE A 600 -35.29 -16.89 -25.90
C PHE A 600 -34.66 -17.61 -24.70
N ASP A 601 -34.23 -16.84 -23.70
CA ASP A 601 -33.54 -17.32 -22.50
C ASP A 601 -34.44 -18.25 -21.67
N LYS A 602 -35.73 -17.91 -21.52
CA LYS A 602 -36.73 -18.74 -20.83
C LYS A 602 -36.94 -20.11 -21.47
N ASN A 603 -36.77 -20.21 -22.79
CA ASN A 603 -36.99 -21.45 -23.55
C ASN A 603 -35.68 -22.16 -23.92
N THR A 604 -34.54 -21.77 -23.33
CA THR A 604 -33.22 -22.35 -23.63
C THR A 604 -32.65 -23.07 -22.40
N SER A 605 -32.21 -24.32 -22.58
CA SER A 605 -31.45 -25.04 -21.56
C SER A 605 -29.95 -24.85 -21.79
N TYR A 606 -29.26 -24.31 -20.78
CA TYR A 606 -27.83 -24.02 -20.86
C TYR A 606 -26.93 -25.11 -20.26
N SER A 607 -27.48 -26.25 -19.83
CA SER A 607 -26.73 -27.30 -19.12
C SER A 607 -25.54 -27.84 -19.91
N ASP A 608 -25.66 -27.87 -21.23
CA ASP A 608 -24.67 -28.47 -22.14
C ASP A 608 -23.84 -27.40 -22.87
N TYR A 609 -24.02 -26.11 -22.53
CA TYR A 609 -23.37 -25.00 -23.23
C TYR A 609 -21.93 -24.83 -22.74
N SER A 610 -21.01 -24.63 -23.69
CA SER A 610 -19.66 -24.17 -23.38
C SER A 610 -19.69 -22.76 -22.78
N LYS A 611 -18.56 -22.30 -22.19
CA LYS A 611 -18.45 -20.92 -21.69
C LYS A 611 -18.71 -19.86 -22.76
N GLU A 612 -18.32 -20.12 -24.01
CA GLU A 612 -18.60 -19.21 -25.12
C GLU A 612 -20.07 -19.32 -25.55
N ALA A 613 -20.61 -20.54 -25.71
CA ALA A 613 -22.00 -20.74 -26.06
C ALA A 613 -22.95 -20.09 -25.03
N LEU A 614 -22.60 -20.09 -23.75
CA LEU A 614 -23.40 -19.47 -22.68
C LEU A 614 -23.70 -17.99 -22.97
N ARG A 615 -22.80 -17.29 -23.66
CA ARG A 615 -22.90 -15.87 -24.04
C ARG A 615 -23.83 -15.61 -25.23
N THR A 616 -24.53 -16.64 -25.72
CA THR A 616 -25.43 -16.57 -26.88
C THR A 616 -26.43 -15.42 -26.83
N PRO A 617 -27.12 -15.11 -25.72
CA PRO A 617 -27.99 -13.93 -25.66
C PRO A 617 -27.26 -12.61 -25.99
N GLY A 618 -26.04 -12.43 -25.50
CA GLY A 618 -25.15 -11.34 -25.89
C GLY A 618 -24.87 -11.34 -27.40
N HIS A 619 -24.50 -12.47 -27.98
CA HIS A 619 -24.26 -12.56 -29.43
C HIS A 619 -25.52 -12.26 -30.26
N LEU A 620 -26.69 -12.75 -29.85
CA LEU A 620 -27.96 -12.51 -30.53
C LEU A 620 -28.33 -11.02 -30.53
N SER A 621 -28.07 -10.32 -29.42
CA SER A 621 -28.34 -8.88 -29.32
C SER A 621 -27.59 -8.04 -30.36
N GLU A 622 -26.35 -8.39 -30.71
CA GLU A 622 -25.60 -7.71 -31.77
C GLU A 622 -26.33 -7.79 -33.12
N ARG A 623 -26.97 -8.93 -33.41
CA ARG A 623 -27.74 -9.13 -34.64
C ARG A 623 -29.07 -8.38 -34.56
N LEU A 624 -29.74 -8.42 -33.41
CA LEU A 624 -30.98 -7.68 -33.18
C LEU A 624 -30.78 -6.16 -33.33
N LEU A 625 -29.66 -5.61 -32.87
CA LEU A 625 -29.31 -4.19 -33.07
C LEU A 625 -29.27 -3.85 -34.57
N ASN A 626 -28.58 -4.65 -35.38
CA ASN A 626 -28.49 -4.42 -36.82
C ASN A 626 -29.87 -4.46 -37.48
N ILE A 627 -30.69 -5.46 -37.15
CA ILE A 627 -32.04 -5.61 -37.68
C ILE A 627 -32.91 -4.42 -37.28
N TYR A 628 -32.82 -3.97 -36.03
CA TYR A 628 -33.54 -2.79 -35.53
C TYR A 628 -33.17 -1.52 -36.30
N LEU A 629 -31.88 -1.25 -36.47
CA LEU A 629 -31.42 -0.09 -37.23
C LEU A 629 -31.82 -0.16 -38.72
N MET A 630 -31.79 -1.35 -39.33
CA MET A 630 -32.25 -1.56 -40.70
C MET A 630 -33.76 -1.29 -40.84
N HIS A 631 -34.57 -1.79 -39.90
CA HIS A 631 -36.01 -1.55 -39.87
C HIS A 631 -36.34 -0.06 -39.84
N HIS A 632 -35.73 0.68 -38.92
CA HIS A 632 -36.00 2.12 -38.78
C HIS A 632 -35.53 2.95 -39.96
N LYS A 633 -34.48 2.51 -40.67
CA LYS A 633 -34.08 3.09 -41.96
C LYS A 633 -35.12 2.80 -43.05
N ARG A 634 -35.66 1.58 -43.13
CA ARG A 634 -36.66 1.17 -44.12
C ARG A 634 -37.99 1.91 -43.95
N ILE A 635 -38.51 2.02 -42.73
CA ILE A 635 -39.80 2.68 -42.46
C ILE A 635 -39.72 4.21 -42.47
N GLY A 636 -38.53 4.79 -42.68
CA GLY A 636 -38.37 6.24 -42.83
C GLY A 636 -38.48 7.02 -41.51
N SER A 637 -37.87 6.53 -40.43
CA SER A 637 -37.94 7.16 -39.10
C SER A 637 -37.31 8.58 -39.02
N ASN A 638 -36.69 9.07 -40.10
CA ASN A 638 -36.03 10.38 -40.21
C ASN A 638 -34.92 10.66 -39.17
N TRP A 639 -34.35 9.61 -38.58
CA TRP A 639 -33.22 9.73 -37.65
C TRP A 639 -31.95 10.16 -38.39
N LYS A 640 -31.18 11.06 -37.77
CA LYS A 640 -29.83 11.42 -38.19
C LYS A 640 -28.84 10.38 -37.70
N PHE A 641 -28.27 9.62 -38.63
CA PHE A 641 -27.27 8.59 -38.35
C PHE A 641 -25.85 9.11 -38.51
N LYS A 642 -24.94 8.63 -37.64
CA LYS A 642 -23.49 8.78 -37.79
C LYS A 642 -22.79 7.46 -37.55
N GLU A 643 -21.76 7.19 -38.34
CA GLU A 643 -20.81 6.10 -38.11
C GLU A 643 -19.48 6.70 -37.62
N LEU A 644 -18.91 6.12 -36.57
CA LEU A 644 -17.60 6.48 -36.00
C LEU A 644 -16.72 5.23 -35.91
N GLN A 645 -15.42 5.36 -36.23
CA GLN A 645 -14.47 4.25 -36.12
C GLN A 645 -14.35 3.77 -34.66
N CYS A 646 -13.91 2.52 -34.47
CA CYS A 646 -13.72 1.93 -33.15
C CYS A 646 -12.23 1.71 -32.88
N VAL A 647 -11.71 2.27 -31.78
CA VAL A 647 -10.36 1.98 -31.29
C VAL A 647 -10.39 0.85 -30.27
N HIS A 648 -9.48 -0.12 -30.40
CA HIS A 648 -9.29 -1.27 -29.54
C HIS A 648 -7.92 -1.20 -28.85
N PHE A 649 -7.94 -1.10 -27.51
CA PHE A 649 -6.75 -1.09 -26.67
C PHE A 649 -6.30 -2.51 -26.30
N THR A 650 -5.05 -2.87 -26.60
CA THR A 650 -4.50 -4.22 -26.33
C THR A 650 -4.15 -4.41 -24.85
N ASN A 651 -3.72 -3.35 -24.16
CA ASN A 651 -3.28 -3.35 -22.76
C ASN A 651 -4.01 -2.26 -21.94
N PRO A 652 -5.34 -2.38 -21.74
CA PRO A 652 -6.15 -1.38 -21.04
C PRO A 652 -5.92 -1.35 -19.53
N GLU A 653 -5.34 -2.39 -18.93
CA GLU A 653 -5.05 -2.47 -17.49
C GLU A 653 -4.07 -1.37 -17.03
N PRO A 654 -4.14 -0.90 -15.75
CA PRO A 654 -3.16 0.01 -15.20
C PRO A 654 -1.75 -0.58 -15.26
N ALA A 655 -0.74 0.29 -15.34
CA ALA A 655 0.62 -0.16 -15.14
C ALA A 655 0.74 -0.70 -13.71
N GLU A 656 1.45 -1.81 -13.55
CA GLU A 656 1.71 -2.38 -12.23
C GLU A 656 2.64 -1.43 -11.46
N GLU A 657 2.12 -0.81 -10.40
CA GLU A 657 2.89 0.07 -9.52
C GLU A 657 3.38 -0.70 -8.30
N LEU A 658 4.70 -0.69 -8.10
CA LEU A 658 5.29 -1.23 -6.88
C LEU A 658 5.05 -0.25 -5.74
N LYS A 659 4.59 -0.76 -4.59
CA LYS A 659 4.45 -0.02 -3.34
C LYS A 659 5.51 -0.47 -2.31
N PRO A 660 5.80 0.34 -1.27
CA PRO A 660 6.58 -0.11 -0.13
C PRO A 660 5.97 -1.37 0.51
N LEU A 661 6.80 -2.21 1.13
CA LEU A 661 6.31 -3.34 1.91
C LEU A 661 5.84 -2.87 3.29
N ASP A 662 4.69 -3.37 3.73
CA ASP A 662 4.13 -3.11 5.06
C ASP A 662 4.79 -4.00 6.12
N MET A 663 6.08 -3.79 6.37
CA MET A 663 6.79 -4.49 7.44
C MET A 663 7.71 -3.59 8.25
N PHE A 664 7.71 -3.80 9.56
CA PHE A 664 8.45 -3.00 10.52
C PHE A 664 9.28 -3.84 11.50
N ASP A 665 9.14 -5.17 11.47
CA ASP A 665 9.83 -6.08 12.39
C ASP A 665 11.28 -6.38 11.96
N LYS A 666 11.61 -6.17 10.67
CA LYS A 666 12.95 -6.42 10.11
C LYS A 666 13.40 -5.30 9.17
N PRO A 667 14.71 -4.97 9.15
CA PRO A 667 15.27 -4.10 8.11
C PRO A 667 15.14 -4.74 6.73
N ILE A 668 14.76 -3.94 5.73
CA ILE A 668 14.52 -4.41 4.36
C ILE A 668 15.77 -4.24 3.49
N VAL A 669 16.12 -5.29 2.75
CA VAL A 669 17.15 -5.29 1.70
C VAL A 669 16.46 -5.42 0.34
N PRO A 670 16.28 -4.33 -0.42
CA PRO A 670 15.73 -4.38 -1.76
C PRO A 670 16.76 -4.92 -2.77
N VAL A 671 16.41 -6.01 -3.44
CA VAL A 671 17.24 -6.72 -4.42
C VAL A 671 16.53 -6.72 -5.77
N VAL A 672 17.18 -6.19 -6.79
CA VAL A 672 16.59 -6.01 -8.12
C VAL A 672 17.32 -6.83 -9.17
N PHE A 673 16.55 -7.54 -9.98
CA PHE A 673 17.00 -8.30 -11.15
C PHE A 673 16.32 -7.78 -12.41
N ALA A 674 16.96 -8.00 -13.56
CA ALA A 674 16.34 -7.87 -14.87
C ALA A 674 16.46 -9.19 -15.64
N ALA A 675 15.36 -9.67 -16.22
CA ALA A 675 15.33 -10.94 -16.94
C ALA A 675 14.20 -11.03 -17.97
N ASP A 676 14.42 -11.88 -18.96
CA ASP A 676 13.41 -12.32 -19.93
C ASP A 676 12.95 -13.76 -19.65
N ASP A 677 12.00 -14.23 -20.45
CA ASP A 677 11.46 -15.59 -20.36
C ASP A 677 12.51 -16.72 -20.53
N ASN A 678 13.61 -16.45 -21.24
CA ASN A 678 14.68 -17.41 -21.50
C ASN A 678 15.65 -17.58 -20.33
N TYR A 679 15.81 -16.53 -19.52
CA TYR A 679 16.70 -16.48 -18.37
C TYR A 679 16.05 -16.94 -17.06
N VAL A 680 14.75 -17.28 -17.05
CA VAL A 680 14.04 -17.75 -15.85
C VAL A 680 14.78 -18.85 -15.07
N PRO A 681 15.36 -19.90 -15.70
CA PRO A 681 16.12 -20.91 -14.97
C PRO A 681 17.39 -20.36 -14.28
N GLN A 682 18.08 -19.43 -14.95
CA GLN A 682 19.31 -18.79 -14.46
C GLN A 682 18.98 -17.86 -13.29
N LEU A 683 18.01 -16.95 -13.49
CA LEU A 683 17.46 -16.08 -12.46
C LEU A 683 17.04 -16.87 -11.21
N THR A 684 16.32 -17.97 -11.39
CA THR A 684 15.86 -18.81 -10.27
C THR A 684 17.06 -19.36 -9.48
N THR A 685 18.11 -19.80 -10.17
CA THR A 685 19.33 -20.29 -9.53
C THR A 685 20.04 -19.19 -8.75
N THR A 686 20.13 -17.99 -9.33
CA THR A 686 20.75 -16.82 -8.70
C THR A 686 20.00 -16.41 -7.44
N VAL A 687 18.69 -16.19 -7.54
CA VAL A 687 17.84 -15.81 -6.39
C VAL A 687 17.91 -16.89 -5.30
N TYR A 688 17.83 -18.17 -5.68
CA TYR A 688 17.95 -19.27 -4.72
C TYR A 688 19.30 -19.29 -4.00
N SER A 689 20.41 -19.08 -4.72
CA SER A 689 21.74 -19.00 -4.11
C SER A 689 21.85 -17.81 -3.16
N ALA A 690 21.24 -16.67 -3.47
CA ALA A 690 21.18 -15.52 -2.57
C ALA A 690 20.45 -15.87 -1.28
N MET A 691 19.25 -16.43 -1.41
CA MET A 691 18.35 -16.70 -0.28
C MET A 691 18.84 -17.82 0.62
N LYS A 692 19.54 -18.82 0.07
CA LYS A 692 20.22 -19.86 0.87
C LYS A 692 21.34 -19.35 1.76
N ASN A 693 21.94 -18.21 1.42
CA ASN A 693 23.07 -17.62 2.14
C ASN A 693 22.69 -16.32 2.87
N ALA A 694 21.41 -15.96 2.89
CA ALA A 694 20.91 -14.70 3.43
C ALA A 694 20.77 -14.72 4.95
N ASP A 695 20.97 -13.58 5.61
CA ASP A 695 20.76 -13.41 7.03
C ASP A 695 19.25 -13.34 7.37
N PRO A 696 18.72 -14.24 8.22
CA PRO A 696 17.29 -14.28 8.53
C PRO A 696 16.78 -13.09 9.36
N THR A 697 17.68 -12.25 9.90
CA THR A 697 17.33 -11.01 10.63
C THR A 697 16.87 -9.88 9.70
N TYR A 698 17.19 -9.96 8.40
CA TYR A 698 16.70 -9.04 7.38
C TYR A 698 15.51 -9.64 6.64
N PHE A 699 14.75 -8.77 5.99
CA PHE A 699 13.79 -9.17 4.97
C PHE A 699 14.24 -8.74 3.58
N TYR A 700 14.13 -9.62 2.60
CA TYR A 700 14.63 -9.39 1.25
C TYR A 700 13.47 -9.12 0.29
N ASP A 701 13.39 -7.90 -0.23
CA ASP A 701 12.40 -7.56 -1.25
C ASP A 701 12.99 -7.79 -2.64
N VAL A 702 12.67 -8.96 -3.23
CA VAL A 702 13.20 -9.34 -4.54
C VAL A 702 12.25 -8.88 -5.64
N VAL A 703 12.73 -7.98 -6.49
CA VAL A 703 11.97 -7.39 -7.60
C VAL A 703 12.61 -7.78 -8.93
N VAL A 704 11.82 -8.35 -9.83
CA VAL A 704 12.25 -8.77 -11.18
C VAL A 704 11.62 -7.86 -12.23
N LEU A 705 12.45 -7.07 -12.90
CA LEU A 705 12.08 -6.25 -14.04
C LEU A 705 12.07 -7.11 -15.30
N GLN A 706 10.92 -7.20 -15.98
CA GLN A 706 10.72 -8.12 -17.09
C GLN A 706 9.82 -7.51 -18.18
N ARG A 707 9.76 -8.15 -19.36
CA ARG A 707 8.79 -7.80 -20.42
C ARG A 707 7.85 -8.94 -20.78
N ASN A 708 8.38 -10.16 -20.84
CA ASN A 708 7.70 -11.30 -21.46
C ASN A 708 7.77 -12.61 -20.66
N ILE A 709 8.13 -12.57 -19.37
CA ILE A 709 8.11 -13.78 -18.54
C ILE A 709 6.67 -14.24 -18.42
N ALA A 710 6.37 -15.44 -18.92
CA ALA A 710 5.03 -15.99 -18.93
C ALA A 710 4.46 -16.11 -17.50
N TRP A 711 3.17 -15.79 -17.33
CA TRP A 711 2.53 -15.72 -16.01
C TRP A 711 2.62 -17.04 -15.22
N ASP A 712 2.45 -18.18 -15.89
CA ASP A 712 2.59 -19.51 -15.28
C ASP A 712 3.98 -19.75 -14.67
N LYS A 713 5.02 -19.18 -15.26
CA LYS A 713 6.38 -19.24 -14.71
C LYS A 713 6.55 -18.30 -13.54
N GLN A 714 5.96 -17.10 -13.59
CA GLN A 714 6.00 -16.16 -12.45
C GLN A 714 5.36 -16.80 -11.22
N GLU A 715 4.19 -17.42 -11.36
CA GLU A 715 3.52 -18.13 -10.27
C GLU A 715 4.35 -19.30 -9.75
N ARG A 716 4.93 -20.10 -10.66
CA ARG A 716 5.83 -21.19 -10.28
C ARG A 716 7.05 -20.69 -9.47
N LEU A 717 7.60 -19.53 -9.80
CA LEU A 717 8.68 -18.91 -9.03
C LEU A 717 8.18 -18.44 -7.66
N ARG A 718 7.05 -17.73 -7.59
CA ARG A 718 6.45 -17.29 -6.31
C ARG A 718 6.21 -18.48 -5.39
N ASP A 719 5.62 -19.55 -5.91
CA ASP A 719 5.36 -20.78 -5.16
C ASP A 719 6.64 -21.44 -4.65
N PHE A 720 7.68 -21.54 -5.49
CA PHE A 720 8.96 -22.10 -5.08
C PHE A 720 9.65 -21.28 -3.97
N PHE A 721 9.58 -19.95 -4.03
CA PHE A 721 10.23 -19.07 -3.07
C PHE A 721 9.46 -18.87 -1.75
N LYS A 722 8.20 -19.31 -1.64
CA LYS A 722 7.45 -19.36 -0.36
C LYS A 722 8.17 -20.12 0.77
N GLN A 723 9.14 -20.98 0.42
CA GLN A 723 9.98 -21.68 1.40
C GLN A 723 10.87 -20.74 2.25
N PHE A 724 11.09 -19.50 1.81
CA PHE A 724 11.87 -18.50 2.54
C PHE A 724 10.91 -17.47 3.17
N PRO A 725 10.62 -17.54 4.48
CA PRO A 725 9.65 -16.65 5.12
C PRO A 725 10.15 -15.19 5.25
N ASN A 726 11.43 -14.94 4.99
CA ASN A 726 12.07 -13.64 5.08
C ASN A 726 12.30 -12.99 3.70
N MET A 727 11.50 -13.32 2.68
CA MET A 727 11.57 -12.66 1.38
C MET A 727 10.19 -12.44 0.73
N SER A 728 10.12 -11.45 -0.15
CA SER A 728 9.06 -11.30 -1.16
C SER A 728 9.64 -11.48 -2.56
N LEU A 729 8.83 -11.97 -3.50
CA LEU A 729 9.16 -12.00 -4.92
C LEU A 729 8.08 -11.28 -5.74
N ARG A 730 8.47 -10.19 -6.38
CA ARG A 730 7.61 -9.33 -7.19
C ARG A 730 8.13 -9.27 -8.61
N PHE A 731 7.23 -9.16 -9.58
CA PHE A 731 7.56 -8.97 -10.99
C PHE A 731 6.96 -7.63 -11.41
N THR A 732 7.62 -6.93 -12.33
CA THR A 732 7.09 -5.70 -12.93
C THR A 732 7.36 -5.75 -14.42
N ASN A 733 6.31 -5.56 -15.23
CA ASN A 733 6.47 -5.38 -16.67
C ASN A 733 6.96 -3.95 -16.97
N VAL A 734 8.12 -3.80 -17.62
CA VAL A 734 8.73 -2.50 -17.93
C VAL A 734 8.53 -2.04 -19.37
N GLU A 735 7.79 -2.78 -20.20
CA GLU A 735 7.63 -2.47 -21.63
C GLU A 735 7.08 -1.06 -21.88
N ARG A 736 6.07 -0.65 -21.11
CA ARG A 736 5.46 0.69 -21.20
C ARG A 736 6.47 1.81 -20.96
N GLU A 737 7.42 1.59 -20.06
CA GLU A 737 8.44 2.58 -19.67
C GLU A 737 9.54 2.79 -20.72
N LEU A 738 9.70 1.81 -21.62
CA LEU A 738 10.71 1.82 -22.67
C LEU A 738 10.15 2.26 -24.02
N SER A 739 8.82 2.41 -24.11
CA SER A 739 8.14 2.88 -25.32
C SER A 739 8.69 4.24 -25.75
N GLY A 740 9.13 4.34 -27.01
CA GLY A 740 9.68 5.56 -27.60
C GLY A 740 11.21 5.73 -27.50
N TYR A 741 11.94 4.77 -26.92
CA TYR A 741 13.41 4.75 -26.91
C TYR A 741 13.97 3.62 -27.77
N ASP A 742 14.99 3.91 -28.58
CA ASP A 742 15.67 2.90 -29.42
C ASP A 742 16.84 2.28 -28.64
N LEU A 743 16.54 1.23 -27.89
CA LEU A 743 17.51 0.49 -27.10
C LEU A 743 18.01 -0.73 -27.89
N SER A 744 19.02 -0.52 -28.73
CA SER A 744 19.67 -1.58 -29.50
C SER A 744 20.93 -2.10 -28.79
N THR A 745 21.16 -3.41 -28.77
CA THR A 745 22.44 -3.98 -28.31
C THR A 745 23.33 -4.34 -29.49
N ASN A 746 24.55 -3.79 -29.53
CA ASN A 746 25.52 -4.05 -30.60
C ASN A 746 26.32 -5.35 -30.43
N ASN A 747 25.99 -6.14 -29.40
CA ASN A 747 26.69 -7.36 -29.02
C ASN A 747 25.67 -8.46 -28.75
N ALA A 748 25.77 -9.59 -29.46
CA ALA A 748 24.83 -10.71 -29.36
C ALA A 748 24.78 -11.36 -27.96
N HIS A 749 25.73 -11.02 -27.07
CA HIS A 749 25.78 -11.50 -25.69
C HIS A 749 25.19 -10.52 -24.66
N ILE A 750 24.73 -9.33 -25.06
CA ILE A 750 24.13 -8.33 -24.17
C ILE A 750 22.64 -8.18 -24.50
N SER A 751 21.80 -8.31 -23.48
CA SER A 751 20.35 -8.26 -23.59
C SER A 751 19.82 -6.85 -23.36
N ILE A 752 18.66 -6.51 -23.94
CA ILE A 752 18.01 -5.20 -23.74
C ILE A 752 17.64 -5.00 -22.26
N GLU A 753 17.42 -6.10 -21.53
CA GLU A 753 17.14 -6.15 -20.10
C GLU A 753 18.20 -5.42 -19.26
N THR A 754 19.44 -5.31 -19.72
CA THR A 754 20.47 -4.61 -18.94
C THR A 754 20.14 -3.14 -18.76
N TYR A 755 19.43 -2.50 -19.69
CA TYR A 755 18.99 -1.10 -19.55
C TYR A 755 17.92 -0.90 -18.45
N TYR A 756 17.23 -1.97 -18.00
CA TYR A 756 16.13 -1.83 -17.04
C TYR A 756 16.60 -1.32 -15.68
N ARG A 757 17.89 -1.46 -15.35
CA ARG A 757 18.48 -0.94 -14.10
C ARG A 757 18.31 0.58 -13.94
N PHE A 758 18.22 1.34 -15.03
CA PHE A 758 17.97 2.78 -14.93
C PHE A 758 16.54 3.08 -14.47
N LEU A 759 15.58 2.21 -14.79
CA LEU A 759 14.18 2.35 -14.40
C LEU A 759 13.95 2.14 -12.90
N ILE A 760 14.90 1.54 -12.18
CA ILE A 760 14.79 1.29 -10.73
C ILE A 760 14.47 2.58 -9.96
N GLN A 761 15.09 3.69 -10.38
CA GLN A 761 14.85 5.01 -9.80
C GLN A 761 13.39 5.45 -9.90
N LYS A 762 12.67 5.06 -10.97
CA LYS A 762 11.25 5.37 -11.18
C LYS A 762 10.32 4.34 -10.54
N LEU A 763 10.66 3.07 -10.65
CA LEU A 763 9.82 1.95 -10.22
C LEU A 763 9.88 1.71 -8.71
N LEU A 764 10.98 2.10 -8.06
CA LEU A 764 11.21 1.95 -6.62
C LEU A 764 11.62 3.30 -5.99
N PRO A 765 10.78 4.35 -6.08
CA PRO A 765 11.14 5.70 -5.62
C PRO A 765 11.25 5.79 -4.08
N PHE A 766 10.59 4.87 -3.38
CA PHE A 766 10.57 4.75 -1.92
C PHE A 766 11.79 4.03 -1.33
N TYR A 767 12.67 3.47 -2.17
CA TYR A 767 13.99 3.03 -1.73
C TYR A 767 15.04 4.09 -2.09
N ASP A 768 15.85 4.45 -1.11
CA ASP A 768 17.00 5.35 -1.27
C ASP A 768 18.28 4.60 -1.67
N LYS A 769 18.31 3.29 -1.43
CA LYS A 769 19.42 2.41 -1.80
C LYS A 769 18.86 1.05 -2.23
N VAL A 770 19.45 0.44 -3.27
CA VAL A 770 19.10 -0.91 -3.74
C VAL A 770 20.32 -1.73 -4.13
N LEU A 771 20.18 -3.05 -4.08
CA LEU A 771 21.16 -3.98 -4.63
C LEU A 771 20.68 -4.47 -6.00
N TYR A 772 21.38 -4.12 -7.07
CA TYR A 772 21.12 -4.67 -8.40
C TYR A 772 22.08 -5.83 -8.71
N LEU A 773 21.54 -6.93 -9.22
CA LEU A 773 22.25 -8.17 -9.51
C LEU A 773 21.86 -8.72 -10.88
N ASP A 774 22.84 -9.14 -11.68
CA ASP A 774 22.58 -9.84 -12.94
C ASP A 774 22.09 -11.28 -12.73
N SER A 775 21.36 -11.81 -13.71
CA SER A 775 20.74 -13.14 -13.64
C SER A 775 21.72 -14.31 -13.93
N ASP A 776 22.98 -14.03 -14.25
CA ASP A 776 24.04 -15.00 -14.55
C ASP A 776 25.17 -15.03 -13.51
N ILE A 777 24.81 -14.82 -12.25
CA ILE A 777 25.72 -14.92 -11.10
C ILE A 777 25.28 -16.00 -10.11
N VAL A 778 26.21 -16.46 -9.27
CA VAL A 778 25.92 -17.33 -8.12
C VAL A 778 26.49 -16.70 -6.86
N ILE A 779 25.69 -16.72 -5.80
CA ILE A 779 25.93 -15.98 -4.57
C ILE A 779 26.22 -16.98 -3.44
N ASN A 780 27.41 -16.89 -2.86
CA ASN A 780 27.88 -17.67 -1.71
C ASN A 780 28.01 -16.83 -0.43
N GLY A 781 27.91 -15.50 -0.56
CA GLY A 781 27.96 -14.55 0.55
C GLY A 781 26.58 -14.04 0.95
N ASP A 782 26.49 -13.53 2.17
CA ASP A 782 25.31 -12.85 2.67
C ASP A 782 25.21 -11.42 2.09
N ILE A 783 24.25 -11.23 1.18
CA ILE A 783 24.05 -9.99 0.44
C ILE A 783 23.60 -8.80 1.30
N SER A 784 23.15 -9.02 2.55
CA SER A 784 22.87 -7.90 3.47
C SER A 784 24.14 -7.10 3.77
N LYS A 785 25.30 -7.77 3.86
CA LYS A 785 26.60 -7.14 4.11
C LYS A 785 27.03 -6.25 2.94
N LEU A 786 26.75 -6.70 1.72
CA LEU A 786 27.00 -5.92 0.52
C LEU A 786 26.11 -4.67 0.51
N TYR A 787 24.81 -4.84 0.74
CA TYR A 787 23.83 -3.74 0.81
C TYR A 787 24.17 -2.72 1.91
N ASN A 788 24.60 -3.17 3.09
CA ASN A 788 24.94 -2.33 4.23
C ASN A 788 26.24 -1.54 4.06
N THR A 789 26.96 -1.70 2.95
CA THR A 789 28.12 -0.86 2.65
C THR A 789 27.69 0.62 2.60
N ASP A 790 28.39 1.47 3.35
CA ASP A 790 28.21 2.91 3.30
C ASP A 790 28.82 3.46 2.00
N LEU A 791 27.97 4.03 1.13
CA LEU A 791 28.39 4.60 -0.15
C LEU A 791 29.04 5.97 -0.02
N GLN A 792 29.08 6.57 1.18
CA GLN A 792 29.71 7.87 1.43
C GLN A 792 29.14 8.98 0.52
N GLY A 793 27.84 8.95 0.28
CA GLY A 793 27.12 9.89 -0.60
C GLY A 793 27.31 9.67 -2.10
N LYS A 794 28.17 8.74 -2.52
CA LYS A 794 28.41 8.43 -3.94
C LYS A 794 27.19 7.83 -4.63
N LEU A 795 27.16 7.91 -5.96
CA LEU A 795 26.04 7.43 -6.77
C LEU A 795 25.87 5.90 -6.71
N LEU A 796 26.98 5.15 -6.67
CA LEU A 796 26.94 3.70 -6.61
C LEU A 796 28.21 3.09 -6.03
N GLY A 797 28.08 1.85 -5.56
CA GLY A 797 29.19 0.94 -5.27
C GLY A 797 29.29 -0.14 -6.34
N ALA A 798 30.50 -0.39 -6.86
CA ALA A 798 30.77 -1.39 -7.89
C ALA A 798 32.18 -1.98 -7.77
N ILE A 799 32.43 -3.09 -8.45
CA ILE A 799 33.74 -3.77 -8.48
C ILE A 799 34.42 -3.45 -9.82
N ARG A 800 35.73 -3.16 -9.79
CA ARG A 800 36.53 -2.91 -11.00
C ARG A 800 36.48 -4.13 -11.95
N ASP A 801 36.46 -3.86 -13.26
CA ASP A 801 36.31 -4.91 -14.29
C ASP A 801 37.69 -5.39 -14.77
N ILE A 802 38.22 -6.49 -14.21
CA ILE A 802 39.55 -6.98 -14.60
C ILE A 802 39.69 -7.25 -16.10
N ASP A 803 38.62 -7.66 -16.78
CA ASP A 803 38.67 -7.92 -18.22
C ASP A 803 38.88 -6.63 -19.00
N PHE A 804 38.08 -5.60 -18.71
CA PHE A 804 38.26 -4.29 -19.34
C PHE A 804 39.64 -3.70 -19.03
N LEU A 805 40.06 -3.80 -17.77
CA LEU A 805 41.32 -3.25 -17.30
C LEU A 805 42.55 -3.93 -17.92
N ALA A 806 42.51 -5.25 -18.11
CA ALA A 806 43.54 -5.97 -18.84
C ALA A 806 43.61 -5.55 -20.31
N ASN A 807 42.45 -5.34 -20.95
CA ASN A 807 42.39 -4.89 -22.34
C ASN A 807 43.01 -3.50 -22.57
N LEU A 808 43.10 -2.64 -21.54
CA LEU A 808 43.76 -1.34 -21.63
C LEU A 808 45.25 -1.47 -21.97
N ASN A 809 45.89 -2.56 -21.55
CA ASN A 809 47.31 -2.85 -21.75
C ASN A 809 47.60 -3.72 -22.98
N VAL A 810 46.57 -4.19 -23.69
CA VAL A 810 46.75 -4.94 -24.94
C VAL A 810 47.40 -4.06 -26.01
N LYS A 811 48.34 -4.64 -26.76
CA LYS A 811 49.10 -3.96 -27.83
C LYS A 811 48.17 -3.21 -28.80
N HIS A 812 48.65 -2.07 -29.30
CA HIS A 812 47.92 -1.13 -30.17
C HIS A 812 46.84 -0.28 -29.49
N GLY A 813 46.64 -0.41 -28.18
CA GLY A 813 45.93 0.57 -27.35
C GLY A 813 44.47 0.83 -27.75
N LYS A 814 43.81 -0.08 -28.47
CA LYS A 814 42.43 0.11 -28.95
C LYS A 814 41.45 0.39 -27.81
N ARG A 815 41.52 -0.38 -26.72
CA ARG A 815 40.66 -0.20 -25.55
C ARG A 815 40.97 1.07 -24.79
N MET A 816 42.25 1.42 -24.65
CA MET A 816 42.67 2.69 -24.05
C MET A 816 42.16 3.90 -24.85
N GLY A 817 42.27 3.83 -26.19
CA GLY A 817 41.70 4.83 -27.09
C GLY A 817 40.19 4.92 -26.96
N TYR A 818 39.49 3.79 -26.86
CA TYR A 818 38.05 3.75 -26.61
C TYR A 818 37.67 4.44 -25.29
N ALA A 819 38.32 4.08 -24.18
CA ALA A 819 38.02 4.66 -22.87
C ALA A 819 38.25 6.19 -22.83
N LYS A 820 39.31 6.69 -23.46
CA LYS A 820 39.61 8.13 -23.49
C LYS A 820 38.78 8.90 -24.51
N ASN A 821 38.57 8.34 -25.70
CA ASN A 821 37.97 9.08 -26.82
C ASN A 821 36.47 8.90 -26.92
N VAL A 822 35.92 7.76 -26.50
CA VAL A 822 34.49 7.46 -26.55
C VAL A 822 33.85 7.66 -25.18
N LEU A 823 34.35 6.96 -24.15
CA LEU A 823 33.80 7.07 -22.78
C LEU A 823 34.21 8.38 -22.07
N LYS A 824 35.24 9.07 -22.60
CA LYS A 824 35.80 10.31 -22.04
C LYS A 824 36.29 10.18 -20.59
N MET A 825 36.68 8.98 -20.17
CA MET A 825 37.17 8.74 -18.81
C MET A 825 38.52 9.42 -18.58
N LYS A 826 38.63 10.12 -17.45
CA LYS A 826 39.89 10.71 -16.96
C LYS A 826 40.84 9.61 -16.49
N ASN A 827 40.34 8.60 -15.79
CA ASN A 827 41.10 7.44 -15.36
C ASN A 827 40.49 6.13 -15.89
N PRO A 828 40.91 5.65 -17.08
CA PRO A 828 40.42 4.39 -17.63
C PRO A 828 40.59 3.16 -16.71
N TYR A 829 41.54 3.19 -15.77
CA TYR A 829 41.77 2.07 -14.84
C TYR A 829 40.74 1.94 -13.72
N ASP A 830 39.81 2.89 -13.65
CA ASP A 830 38.69 2.89 -12.72
C ASP A 830 37.43 2.26 -13.32
N TYR A 831 37.51 1.74 -14.55
CA TYR A 831 36.37 1.10 -15.19
C TYR A 831 35.86 -0.12 -14.40
N PHE A 832 34.55 -0.17 -14.14
CA PHE A 832 33.88 -1.16 -13.30
C PHE A 832 32.85 -2.00 -14.04
N GLN A 833 32.55 -3.17 -13.47
CA GLN A 833 31.60 -4.13 -14.00
C GLN A 833 30.21 -3.87 -13.41
N ALA A 834 29.17 -3.94 -14.24
CA ALA A 834 27.83 -3.50 -13.87
C ALA A 834 26.86 -4.63 -13.45
N GLY A 835 27.32 -5.87 -13.28
CA GLY A 835 26.48 -7.00 -12.90
C GLY A 835 26.26 -7.18 -11.41
N VAL A 836 27.00 -6.43 -10.58
CA VAL A 836 26.79 -6.34 -9.13
C VAL A 836 26.96 -4.87 -8.73
N LEU A 837 25.86 -4.23 -8.35
CA LEU A 837 25.82 -2.79 -8.04
C LEU A 837 25.06 -2.53 -6.75
N VAL A 838 25.63 -1.71 -5.87
CA VAL A 838 24.89 -1.07 -4.77
C VAL A 838 24.54 0.33 -5.23
N LEU A 839 23.28 0.58 -5.58
CA LEU A 839 22.84 1.84 -6.17
C LEU A 839 22.29 2.77 -5.09
N ASN A 840 22.80 4.00 -5.00
CA ASN A 840 22.20 5.09 -4.24
C ASN A 840 21.11 5.74 -5.10
N THR A 841 19.93 5.13 -5.13
CA THR A 841 18.83 5.57 -6.01
C THR A 841 18.38 6.98 -5.70
N LYS A 842 18.49 7.44 -4.45
CA LYS A 842 18.24 8.85 -4.08
C LYS A 842 19.20 9.80 -4.79
N ALA A 843 20.51 9.61 -4.61
CA ALA A 843 21.51 10.47 -5.24
C ALA A 843 21.47 10.39 -6.78
N MET A 844 21.16 9.20 -7.33
CA MET A 844 20.99 9.05 -8.79
C MET A 844 19.80 9.85 -9.32
N ARG A 845 18.65 9.83 -8.63
CA ARG A 845 17.44 10.61 -9.00
C ARG A 845 17.72 12.13 -8.95
N GLU A 846 18.48 12.58 -7.95
CA GLU A 846 18.87 13.98 -7.80
C GLU A 846 19.85 14.42 -8.91
N ARG A 847 20.68 13.50 -9.41
CA ARG A 847 21.71 13.80 -10.40
C ARG A 847 21.22 13.83 -11.84
N TYR A 848 20.40 12.86 -12.23
CA TYR A 848 19.88 12.71 -13.59
C TYR A 848 18.46 12.16 -13.58
N THR A 849 17.62 12.73 -14.45
CA THR A 849 16.27 12.21 -14.72
C THR A 849 16.33 10.88 -15.48
N ILE A 850 15.27 10.06 -15.37
CA ILE A 850 15.13 8.82 -16.14
C ILE A 850 15.28 9.04 -17.64
N LYS A 851 14.66 10.10 -18.15
CA LYS A 851 14.75 10.47 -19.57
C LYS A 851 16.20 10.69 -20.00
N GLN A 852 17.02 11.33 -19.16
CA GLN A 852 18.45 11.50 -19.44
C GLN A 852 19.18 10.16 -19.46
N TRP A 853 18.95 9.30 -18.45
CA TRP A 853 19.55 7.96 -18.40
C TRP A 853 19.24 7.13 -19.65
N LEU A 854 17.96 7.07 -20.06
CA LEU A 854 17.54 6.33 -21.26
C LEU A 854 18.09 6.96 -22.56
N THR A 855 18.24 8.28 -22.59
CA THR A 855 18.88 8.98 -23.72
C THR A 855 20.36 8.60 -23.83
N TYR A 856 21.09 8.58 -22.71
CA TYR A 856 22.50 8.15 -22.70
C TYR A 856 22.67 6.68 -23.09
N ALA A 857 21.73 5.82 -22.64
CA ALA A 857 21.66 4.41 -23.00
C ALA A 857 21.46 4.15 -24.49
N SER A 858 20.83 5.10 -25.21
CA SER A 858 20.58 5.00 -26.65
C SER A 858 21.79 5.39 -27.52
N ASN A 859 22.97 5.64 -26.92
CA ASN A 859 24.16 6.04 -27.67
C ASN A 859 24.80 4.84 -28.39
N PRO A 860 24.82 4.80 -29.74
CA PRO A 860 25.32 3.64 -30.49
C PRO A 860 26.84 3.49 -30.42
N ALA A 861 27.58 4.47 -29.91
CA ALA A 861 29.02 4.40 -29.75
C ALA A 861 29.45 3.51 -28.57
N PHE A 862 28.54 3.19 -27.64
CA PHE A 862 28.82 2.35 -26.49
C PHE A 862 28.77 0.86 -26.85
N ILE A 863 29.86 0.14 -26.59
CA ILE A 863 30.04 -1.28 -26.98
C ILE A 863 29.74 -2.25 -25.84
N TYR A 864 29.67 -1.76 -24.61
CA TYR A 864 29.15 -2.44 -23.42
C TYR A 864 27.88 -1.78 -22.87
N ASN A 865 27.17 -1.01 -23.71
CA ASN A 865 25.81 -0.52 -23.45
C ASN A 865 25.66 0.20 -22.10
N ASP A 866 24.80 -0.29 -21.21
CA ASP A 866 24.50 0.27 -19.88
C ASP A 866 25.75 0.38 -18.99
N GLN A 867 26.68 -0.57 -19.07
CA GLN A 867 27.92 -0.54 -18.28
C GLN A 867 28.80 0.63 -18.72
N ASP A 868 28.88 0.90 -20.02
CA ASP A 868 29.61 2.07 -20.56
C ASP A 868 28.94 3.39 -20.14
N VAL A 869 27.61 3.45 -20.14
CA VAL A 869 26.86 4.63 -19.66
C VAL A 869 27.21 4.94 -18.20
N LEU A 870 27.15 3.93 -17.33
CA LEU A 870 27.47 4.09 -15.91
C LEU A 870 28.93 4.52 -15.71
N ASN A 871 29.87 3.91 -16.44
CA ASN A 871 31.28 4.27 -16.35
C ASN A 871 31.58 5.68 -16.87
N ALA A 872 30.89 6.14 -17.93
CA ALA A 872 31.07 7.48 -18.47
C ALA A 872 30.42 8.57 -17.59
N HIS A 873 29.27 8.30 -16.98
CA HIS A 873 28.48 9.31 -16.28
C HIS A 873 28.60 9.29 -14.75
N CYS A 874 29.17 8.24 -14.16
CA CYS A 874 29.41 8.13 -12.72
C CYS A 874 30.90 8.24 -12.34
N GLU A 875 31.82 8.50 -13.29
CA GLU A 875 33.26 8.66 -12.96
C GLU A 875 33.48 9.70 -11.84
N GLY A 876 34.23 9.31 -10.80
CA GLY A 876 34.45 10.12 -9.60
C GLY A 876 33.41 9.91 -8.48
N GLU A 877 32.24 9.35 -8.81
CA GLU A 877 31.11 9.12 -7.91
C GLU A 877 30.85 7.62 -7.68
N VAL A 878 31.91 6.81 -7.69
CA VAL A 878 31.88 5.35 -7.50
C VAL A 878 32.66 4.96 -6.25
N LEU A 879 32.06 4.12 -5.39
CA LEU A 879 32.78 3.40 -4.34
C LEU A 879 33.25 2.05 -4.89
N TYR A 880 34.56 1.83 -4.96
CA TYR A 880 35.09 0.54 -5.40
C TYR A 880 35.02 -0.49 -4.27
N LEU A 881 34.22 -1.52 -4.51
CA LEU A 881 33.92 -2.59 -3.56
C LEU A 881 34.98 -3.70 -3.61
N PRO A 882 35.10 -4.53 -2.55
CA PRO A 882 36.02 -5.65 -2.53
C PRO A 882 35.80 -6.65 -3.68
N TRP A 883 36.89 -7.16 -4.25
CA TRP A 883 36.89 -8.02 -5.45
C TRP A 883 36.08 -9.31 -5.30
N GLU A 884 36.00 -9.85 -4.09
CA GLU A 884 35.24 -11.08 -3.79
C GLU A 884 33.73 -10.94 -4.00
N TRP A 885 33.20 -9.72 -4.10
CA TRP A 885 31.78 -9.45 -4.39
C TRP A 885 31.42 -9.49 -5.87
N ASN A 886 32.39 -9.66 -6.78
CA ASN A 886 32.12 -9.88 -8.20
C ASN A 886 33.31 -10.57 -8.88
N VAL A 887 33.45 -11.87 -8.65
CA VAL A 887 34.54 -12.68 -9.21
C VAL A 887 34.15 -13.21 -10.58
N VAL A 888 34.67 -12.59 -11.64
CA VAL A 888 34.48 -13.04 -13.02
C VAL A 888 35.20 -14.37 -13.24
N HIS A 889 34.49 -15.38 -13.77
CA HIS A 889 35.08 -16.70 -14.06
C HIS A 889 36.08 -16.68 -15.22
N ASP A 890 36.90 -17.73 -15.34
CA ASP A 890 37.82 -17.90 -16.46
C ASP A 890 37.11 -18.33 -17.76
N CYS A 891 36.52 -17.36 -18.46
CA CYS A 891 35.86 -17.57 -19.75
C CYS A 891 36.90 -17.68 -20.87
N GLY A 892 37.11 -18.88 -21.41
CA GLY A 892 37.97 -19.13 -22.58
C GLY A 892 39.46 -19.04 -22.28
N GLY A 893 39.89 -19.30 -21.03
CA GLY A 893 41.28 -19.22 -20.61
C GLY A 893 41.82 -17.78 -20.54
N ARG A 894 40.95 -16.80 -20.35
CA ARG A 894 41.30 -15.38 -20.30
C ARG A 894 42.06 -15.01 -19.04
N VAL A 895 41.93 -15.75 -17.93
CA VAL A 895 42.74 -15.50 -16.73
C VAL A 895 44.24 -15.59 -17.08
N GLY A 896 44.67 -16.67 -17.73
CA GLY A 896 46.06 -16.89 -18.10
C GLY A 896 46.55 -16.09 -19.33
N ASN A 897 45.65 -15.77 -20.27
CA ASN A 897 46.04 -15.17 -21.55
C ASN A 897 45.82 -13.64 -21.62
N LEU A 898 44.84 -13.12 -20.90
CA LEU A 898 44.43 -11.72 -20.95
C LEU A 898 44.61 -11.04 -19.60
N PHE A 899 44.04 -11.58 -18.50
CA PHE A 899 44.00 -10.88 -17.22
C PHE A 899 45.39 -10.64 -16.63
N VAL A 900 46.38 -11.48 -16.97
CA VAL A 900 47.81 -11.26 -16.68
C VAL A 900 48.36 -9.93 -17.23
N GLN A 901 47.65 -9.27 -18.16
CA GLN A 901 48.02 -7.96 -18.71
C GLN A 901 47.43 -6.79 -17.88
N ALA A 902 46.56 -7.04 -16.89
CA ALA A 902 46.09 -6.00 -15.98
C ALA A 902 47.24 -5.46 -15.10
N PRO A 903 47.10 -4.28 -14.48
CA PRO A 903 48.03 -3.83 -13.44
C PRO A 903 48.26 -4.91 -12.37
N ASN A 904 49.50 -5.06 -11.90
CA ASN A 904 49.90 -6.21 -11.08
C ASN A 904 49.10 -6.31 -9.78
N ASP A 905 48.90 -5.19 -9.09
CA ASP A 905 48.10 -5.10 -7.87
C ASP A 905 46.63 -5.50 -8.10
N ILE A 906 46.08 -5.14 -9.25
CA ILE A 906 44.72 -5.51 -9.67
C ILE A 906 44.62 -7.00 -9.96
N TYR A 907 45.57 -7.57 -10.71
CA TYR A 907 45.61 -8.99 -10.99
C TYR A 907 45.78 -9.82 -9.71
N ASP A 908 46.68 -9.42 -8.82
CA ASP A 908 46.91 -10.10 -7.53
C ASP A 908 45.66 -10.03 -6.64
N ALA A 909 44.98 -8.88 -6.59
CA ALA A 909 43.73 -8.73 -5.84
C ALA A 909 42.60 -9.61 -6.40
N TYR A 910 42.45 -9.68 -7.72
CA TYR A 910 41.51 -10.59 -8.37
C TYR A 910 41.86 -12.05 -8.09
N MET A 911 43.12 -12.47 -8.23
CA MET A 911 43.54 -13.84 -7.95
C MET A 911 43.30 -14.22 -6.48
N LYS A 912 43.51 -13.29 -5.55
CA LYS A 912 43.17 -13.47 -4.13
C LYS A 912 41.67 -13.68 -3.93
N SER A 913 40.83 -12.90 -4.62
CA SER A 913 39.36 -12.99 -4.51
C SER A 913 38.80 -14.35 -4.94
N ARG A 914 39.45 -15.01 -5.92
CA ARG A 914 39.08 -16.35 -6.41
C ARG A 914 39.16 -17.44 -5.35
N ASN A 915 39.92 -17.24 -4.27
CA ASN A 915 40.05 -18.24 -3.20
C ASN A 915 38.80 -18.33 -2.30
N ASN A 916 38.01 -17.26 -2.20
CA ASN A 916 36.80 -17.21 -1.38
C ASN A 916 35.75 -16.27 -1.99
N PRO A 917 35.21 -16.59 -3.18
CA PRO A 917 34.29 -15.71 -3.88
C PRO A 917 32.96 -15.62 -3.14
N LYS A 918 32.50 -14.40 -2.85
CA LYS A 918 31.15 -14.14 -2.31
C LYS A 918 30.11 -14.13 -3.42
N ILE A 919 30.48 -13.62 -4.60
CA ILE A 919 29.66 -13.73 -5.81
C ILE A 919 30.58 -14.14 -6.96
N ILE A 920 30.13 -15.15 -7.71
CA ILE A 920 30.79 -15.63 -8.93
C ILE A 920 29.95 -15.16 -10.10
N HIS A 921 30.56 -14.44 -11.03
CA HIS A 921 29.89 -13.91 -12.21
C HIS A 921 30.29 -14.71 -13.44
N TYR A 922 29.30 -15.38 -14.05
CA TYR A 922 29.52 -16.15 -15.27
C TYR A 922 29.58 -15.27 -16.53
N ALA A 923 30.25 -14.10 -16.49
CA ALA A 923 30.32 -13.17 -17.62
C ALA A 923 31.05 -13.77 -18.85
N GLY A 924 30.58 -13.45 -20.05
CA GLY A 924 31.14 -13.96 -21.31
C GLY A 924 30.31 -15.06 -21.98
N PHE A 925 30.91 -15.76 -22.95
CA PHE A 925 30.20 -16.72 -23.81
C PHE A 925 30.17 -18.15 -23.24
N GLN A 926 31.11 -18.53 -22.37
CA GLN A 926 31.06 -19.80 -21.65
C GLN A 926 30.15 -19.67 -20.43
N LYS A 927 29.20 -20.59 -20.26
CA LYS A 927 28.23 -20.59 -19.17
C LYS A 927 28.04 -22.00 -18.62
N PRO A 928 27.78 -22.19 -17.31
CA PRO A 928 27.66 -23.51 -16.70
C PRO A 928 26.43 -24.31 -17.17
N TRP A 929 25.40 -23.64 -17.70
CA TRP A 929 24.22 -24.27 -18.32
C TRP A 929 24.37 -24.58 -19.82
N THR A 930 25.56 -24.36 -20.37
CA THR A 930 25.93 -24.77 -21.74
C THR A 930 27.18 -25.62 -21.75
N ASP A 931 28.15 -25.32 -20.89
CA ASP A 931 29.43 -26.01 -20.74
C ASP A 931 29.60 -26.40 -19.26
N PRO A 932 29.39 -27.69 -18.91
CA PRO A 932 29.46 -28.13 -17.51
C PRO A 932 30.89 -28.17 -16.96
N ASP A 933 31.91 -28.01 -17.82
CA ASP A 933 33.32 -28.06 -17.45
C ASP A 933 33.96 -26.65 -17.33
N CYS A 934 33.17 -25.58 -17.49
CA CYS A 934 33.68 -24.22 -17.35
C CYS A 934 34.09 -23.90 -15.90
N ASP A 935 34.91 -22.85 -15.73
CA ASP A 935 35.38 -22.41 -14.42
C ASP A 935 34.21 -22.16 -13.46
N PHE A 936 34.37 -22.62 -12.20
CA PHE A 936 33.33 -22.61 -11.15
C PHE A 936 31.97 -23.28 -11.48
N ALA A 937 31.85 -24.10 -12.53
CA ALA A 937 30.55 -24.71 -12.90
C ALA A 937 29.95 -25.57 -11.78
N SER A 938 30.78 -26.27 -11.01
CA SER A 938 30.32 -27.12 -9.89
C SER A 938 29.57 -26.33 -8.81
N ILE A 939 29.94 -25.06 -8.57
CA ILE A 939 29.28 -24.18 -7.60
C ILE A 939 27.91 -23.75 -8.12
N TYR A 940 27.77 -23.43 -9.42
CA TYR A 940 26.47 -23.18 -10.03
C TYR A 940 25.54 -24.39 -9.90
N TRP A 941 26.05 -25.57 -10.27
CA TRP A 941 25.26 -26.79 -10.25
C TRP A 941 24.89 -27.27 -8.85
N LYS A 942 25.63 -26.88 -7.81
CA LYS A 942 25.24 -27.09 -6.41
C LYS A 942 23.86 -26.49 -6.13
N TYR A 943 23.62 -25.24 -6.54
CA TYR A 943 22.32 -24.57 -6.32
C TYR A 943 21.28 -24.96 -7.39
N ALA A 944 21.68 -25.00 -8.67
CA ALA A 944 20.75 -25.23 -9.78
C ALA A 944 19.99 -26.57 -9.67
N ARG A 945 20.63 -27.59 -9.09
CA ARG A 945 20.04 -28.93 -8.82
C ARG A 945 18.86 -28.90 -7.86
N GLU A 946 18.75 -27.88 -7.01
CA GLU A 946 17.68 -27.74 -6.02
C GLU A 946 16.54 -26.83 -6.53
N THR A 947 16.61 -26.36 -7.78
CA THR A 947 15.59 -25.49 -8.38
C THR A 947 14.58 -26.29 -9.22
N PRO A 948 13.36 -25.77 -9.43
CA PRO A 948 12.33 -26.46 -10.23
C PRO A 948 12.65 -26.52 -11.73
N PHE A 949 13.79 -25.99 -12.16
CA PHE A 949 14.22 -25.95 -13.56
C PHE A 949 15.43 -26.86 -13.84
N TYR A 950 15.81 -27.72 -12.90
CA TYR A 950 16.98 -28.59 -13.03
C TYR A 950 16.97 -29.42 -14.33
N GLU A 951 15.86 -30.11 -14.64
CA GLU A 951 15.73 -30.92 -15.86
C GLU A 951 15.78 -30.06 -17.13
N ARG A 952 15.27 -28.83 -17.08
CA ARG A 952 15.32 -27.89 -18.21
C ARG A 952 16.74 -27.40 -18.45
N LEU A 953 17.50 -27.14 -17.39
CA LEU A 953 18.93 -26.80 -17.47
C LEU A 953 19.75 -27.98 -17.99
N LEU A 954 19.50 -29.21 -17.54
CA LEU A 954 20.14 -30.41 -18.07
C LEU A 954 19.87 -30.59 -19.57
N LYS A 955 18.62 -30.45 -19.99
CA LYS A 955 18.26 -30.48 -21.42
C LYS A 955 19.03 -29.44 -22.23
N ARG A 956 19.24 -28.24 -21.68
CA ARG A 956 20.01 -27.18 -22.33
C ARG A 956 21.48 -27.56 -22.50
N VAL A 957 22.12 -28.12 -21.47
CA VAL A 957 23.49 -28.65 -21.54
C VAL A 957 23.59 -29.75 -22.59
N VAL A 958 22.69 -30.74 -22.57
CA VAL A 958 22.72 -31.86 -23.53
C VAL A 958 22.60 -31.34 -24.95
N LYS A 959 21.64 -30.44 -25.23
CA LYS A 959 21.47 -29.84 -26.55
C LYS A 959 22.67 -29.00 -26.99
N ALA A 960 23.30 -28.27 -26.07
CA ALA A 960 24.47 -27.44 -26.38
C ALA A 960 25.71 -28.29 -26.74
N ASN A 961 25.80 -29.51 -26.18
CA ASN A 961 26.92 -30.43 -26.38
C ASN A 961 26.58 -31.62 -27.29
N GLU A 962 25.43 -31.60 -27.97
CA GLU A 962 25.02 -32.69 -28.87
C GLU A 962 25.99 -32.73 -30.08
N PRO A 963 26.65 -33.87 -30.35
CA PRO A 963 27.59 -33.95 -31.45
C PRO A 963 26.86 -33.69 -32.76
N LYS A 964 27.26 -32.65 -33.50
CA LYS A 964 26.77 -32.40 -34.86
C LYS A 964 27.30 -33.52 -35.77
N ILE A 965 26.51 -34.57 -35.96
CA ILE A 965 26.78 -35.60 -36.97
C ILE A 965 26.69 -34.92 -38.34
N PRO A 966 27.77 -34.87 -39.15
CA PRO A 966 27.67 -34.33 -40.50
C PRO A 966 26.66 -35.15 -41.30
N GLU A 967 25.77 -34.49 -42.03
CA GLU A 967 24.72 -35.11 -42.87
C GLU A 967 25.28 -36.12 -43.90
N GLU A 968 26.59 -36.10 -44.15
CA GLU A 968 27.32 -37.01 -45.02
C GLU A 968 27.66 -38.37 -44.37
N ALA A 969 27.69 -38.47 -43.04
CA ALA A 969 28.04 -39.70 -42.32
C ALA A 969 26.94 -40.79 -42.39
N LEU A 970 25.72 -40.41 -42.79
CA LEU A 970 24.56 -41.31 -42.87
C LEU A 970 24.21 -41.76 -44.30
N ARG A 971 25.00 -41.40 -45.32
CA ARG A 971 24.78 -41.86 -46.70
C ARG A 971 25.55 -43.16 -46.99
N PRO A 972 24.90 -44.24 -47.47
CA PRO A 972 25.62 -45.44 -47.86
C PRO A 972 26.51 -45.15 -49.08
N LYS A 973 27.83 -45.34 -48.94
CA LYS A 973 28.76 -45.22 -50.07
C LYS A 973 28.52 -46.36 -51.06
N HIS A 974 27.86 -46.07 -52.18
CA HIS A 974 27.86 -46.97 -53.34
C HIS A 974 29.19 -46.91 -54.09
N GLU A 975 29.76 -48.07 -54.39
CA GLU A 975 30.93 -48.21 -55.27
C GLU A 975 30.67 -47.54 -56.63
N ARG A 976 31.48 -46.54 -56.98
CA ARG A 976 31.35 -45.80 -58.23
C ARG A 976 32.15 -46.53 -59.32
N ALA A 977 31.45 -46.94 -60.38
CA ALA A 977 32.02 -47.75 -61.47
C ALA A 977 33.04 -47.02 -62.40
N VAL A 978 33.31 -45.72 -62.21
CA VAL A 978 34.35 -44.98 -62.96
C VAL A 978 34.94 -43.90 -62.05
N GLY A 979 36.26 -43.91 -61.88
CA GLY A 979 37.02 -42.97 -61.04
C GLY A 979 36.95 -41.51 -61.51
N GLU A 980 37.17 -40.58 -60.58
CA GLU A 980 36.95 -39.14 -60.76
C GLU A 980 37.84 -38.52 -61.85
N ASP A 981 38.99 -39.13 -62.13
CA ASP A 981 39.99 -38.63 -63.09
C ASP A 981 39.84 -39.18 -64.51
N ASN A 982 38.75 -39.89 -64.83
CA ASN A 982 38.60 -40.48 -66.16
C ASN A 982 38.33 -39.40 -67.24
N PRO A 983 39.19 -39.28 -68.27
CA PRO A 983 39.12 -38.21 -69.27
C PRO A 983 37.82 -38.21 -70.09
N ILE A 984 37.09 -39.34 -70.14
CA ILE A 984 35.77 -39.43 -70.78
C ILE A 984 34.77 -38.45 -70.14
N ARG A 985 34.90 -38.11 -68.85
CA ARG A 985 34.02 -37.15 -68.16
C ARG A 985 34.08 -35.74 -68.74
N LYS A 986 35.24 -35.29 -69.24
CA LYS A 986 35.37 -33.94 -69.84
C LYS A 986 34.52 -33.77 -71.11
N ILE A 987 34.19 -34.87 -71.78
CA ILE A 987 33.33 -34.88 -72.97
C ILE A 987 31.87 -35.14 -72.56
N VAL A 988 31.63 -36.03 -71.60
CA VAL A 988 30.27 -36.45 -71.22
C VAL A 988 29.57 -35.45 -70.30
N ASP A 989 30.27 -34.80 -69.38
CA ASP A 989 29.66 -33.90 -68.38
C ASP A 989 29.05 -32.63 -69.00
N PRO A 990 29.63 -32.00 -70.04
CA PRO A 990 29.01 -30.86 -70.73
C PRO A 990 27.82 -31.25 -71.62
N LEU A 991 27.91 -32.38 -72.32
CA LEU A 991 26.84 -32.87 -73.21
C LEU A 991 25.69 -33.52 -72.45
N MET A 992 25.97 -34.09 -71.27
CA MET A 992 25.02 -34.77 -70.40
C MET A 992 25.31 -34.44 -68.93
N PRO A 993 24.83 -33.28 -68.43
CA PRO A 993 25.06 -32.82 -67.07
C PRO A 993 24.54 -33.80 -66.01
N ILE A 994 25.18 -33.77 -64.83
CA ILE A 994 24.80 -34.62 -63.68
C ILE A 994 23.35 -34.29 -63.28
N GLY A 995 22.49 -35.31 -63.25
CA GLY A 995 21.06 -35.17 -62.95
C GLY A 995 20.16 -34.91 -64.17
N SER A 996 20.72 -34.70 -65.36
CA SER A 996 19.90 -34.49 -66.57
C SER A 996 19.20 -35.77 -67.05
N ARG A 997 17.99 -35.63 -67.63
CA ARG A 997 17.22 -36.74 -68.21
C ARG A 997 18.01 -37.49 -69.30
N ARG A 998 18.84 -36.80 -70.08
CA ARG A 998 19.71 -37.41 -71.10
C ARG A 998 20.76 -38.33 -70.47
N ARG A 999 21.34 -37.95 -69.33
CA ARG A 999 22.30 -38.79 -68.59
C ARG A 999 21.64 -39.99 -67.92
N ALA A 1000 20.41 -39.84 -67.44
CA ALA A 1000 19.62 -40.94 -66.91
C ALA A 1000 19.29 -41.95 -68.03
N MET A 1001 18.92 -41.49 -69.23
CA MET A 1001 18.63 -42.33 -70.39
C MET A 1001 19.88 -43.07 -70.89
N ALA A 1002 21.04 -42.41 -70.96
CA ALA A 1002 22.31 -43.05 -71.31
C ALA A 1002 22.77 -44.10 -70.27
N LYS A 1003 22.52 -43.85 -68.98
CA LYS A 1003 22.77 -44.84 -67.91
C LYS A 1003 21.80 -46.02 -67.99
N ALA A 1004 20.53 -45.79 -68.36
CA ALA A 1004 19.54 -46.85 -68.55
C ALA A 1004 19.88 -47.74 -69.76
N ILE A 1005 20.28 -47.14 -70.89
CA ILE A 1005 20.75 -47.87 -72.08
C ILE A 1005 22.03 -48.67 -71.75
N GLY A 1006 22.98 -48.07 -71.02
CA GLY A 1006 24.22 -48.74 -70.59
C GLY A 1006 24.01 -49.88 -69.58
N ARG A 1007 22.94 -49.82 -68.77
CA ARG A 1007 22.53 -50.91 -67.86
C ARG A 1007 21.86 -52.05 -68.63
N ALA A 1008 20.98 -51.74 -69.58
CA ALA A 1008 20.35 -52.71 -70.47
C ALA A 1008 21.36 -53.50 -71.33
N VAL A 1009 22.38 -52.83 -71.88
CA VAL A 1009 23.46 -53.49 -72.66
C VAL A 1009 24.38 -54.36 -71.80
N ARG A 1010 24.44 -54.12 -70.48
CA ARG A 1010 25.22 -54.91 -69.52
C ARG A 1010 24.40 -55.97 -68.77
N GLY A 1011 23.15 -56.22 -69.19
CA GLY A 1011 22.30 -57.26 -68.62
C GLY A 1011 21.95 -57.07 -67.14
N ARG A 1012 21.89 -55.82 -66.67
CA ARG A 1012 21.44 -55.50 -65.30
C ARG A 1012 20.25 -54.57 -65.42
N GLU A 1013 19.06 -55.06 -65.05
CA GLU A 1013 17.84 -54.23 -64.93
C GLU A 1013 18.04 -53.06 -63.96
#